data_AF-A0A943Q2G8-F1
#
_entry.id   AF-A0A943Q2G8-F1
#
_cell.length_a   1.000
_cell.length_b   1.000
_cell.length_c   1.000
_cell.angle_alpha   90.00
_cell.angle_beta   90.00
_cell.angle_gamma   90.00
#
_symmetry.space_group_name_H-M   'P 1'
#
loop_
_entity.id
_entity.type
_entity.pdbx_description
1 polymer ?
#
loop_
_entity_poly.entity_id
_entity_poly.type
_entity_poly.pdbx_seq_one_letter_code
_entity_poly.pdbx_strand_id
1 'polypeptide(L)'
;MFLLDTTNADISLILNVAFWCIIGTIAIFALVGAIKGFWKSVIGAVVQLILLVVVMFVTPGVANLIGNIDVSGFTSSSSATIGDVEIQITSIREMICQWLTASGYVSPVNGQSIYEAAMGLTNIVLSLAVFVVLAIFVFFFGWLISTLIYHTIFKWFIPKKIRMKHKMRWLGALSGAVMGFFSVFLLMTPFSYLGNTVKQNEAALKALKGTIDDNMDQILDYATLYGESAFGSDWMYSMSSFVVNQATSSDYLGGKANFSDITSLLAGLSKGFSKGLNSNNNSPLDFTVIVGDRAAVDGILETLIGNNIIVKVMPSLLKAAVTYVKTPESIDLTKLDFEGVDFSTEFTTIQGIYDNLYDAGFITSMISGNLSVDPSKQDFYIDALEKLASDPLVVKNLSVLMSESAINIKNLTGYEILKLDQEVYKQTTDNGKTGIDWKKEIVTLGNAVFKLSDALGISLNEDGFKNLNTKLLDAFKDENKFNKVREILVGVTTASGEKQDGLFDTFLLDENIFNITEGINCLFSYYPVLKTYMDKDMVVENFSSATHQQIKNELTAIVDMCPDVMDLYDIGYNAETKVFTFDLSNAETLNITKDLLTQFNKLNLLKDLIPDVVYKSFPTIIKEAFGSNELFGLNAYSFNFNDVSTIIDDVKMFLDIVPTINNIIKATKDQTTLTGFVSAIDTDDLSKVLTTFIDSKMLNPNRIENGEIVKNTNINTLISSMMKQFNLGSFGFEISDDLSNVNWKSVDSSGKTIYPEVDNIIKIFNDIKGNIDAFGDDGSFDLNKLNGDDISGLLNDFMNSDLLGGSINGILNKQVKPILDGLSIEVEFNKSKKEWQKKDSNNCSPIDYVGQLFDLVKPIMNKNNIDYTQLSPIYLNCLMTTLIDTGLLGDNYEETLASFLGGVLNDSFKASDKLGYDAKIICMSPGIDGKIFKWSNTAEKKTGFSLYSDSSMDGNVEFTTSFFYTNNGEIYDLFNAFNSISSYSNELANNTYSKEMISVVLKSSHNSVILSRMIPVIIKNAMKGISSESTGEYINLDLLNFDAFIDLPSKPTDAALVDPSVTYFEDEVDRIASLYEYCDKGVLNDLIDNVQNLKLNSAIEGYTDRARKDILKEIMHDVNTMTVCTKIASGYDISFRANLYTAICKKAETTITVSGTNLTLSISELCFFDYDNITSYFTASQERRDSAMLLMSQRIYYMDSQSNSNDLFSNDEDTVIDFLANQQDYIDNKNIEKLSSIEETNLFRGAGNTIMNLLALA
;
A
#
# COMPACT_ATOMS: atom_id res chain seq x y z
N MET A 1 -4.96 93.94 6.50
CA MET A 1 -4.01 94.66 7.39
C MET A 1 -4.46 96.09 7.69
N PHE A 2 -4.86 96.92 6.71
CA PHE A 2 -5.28 98.32 6.97
C PHE A 2 -6.64 98.54 7.68
N LEU A 3 -7.35 97.47 8.05
CA LEU A 3 -8.65 97.50 8.76
C LEU A 3 -8.62 96.72 10.10
N LEU A 4 -7.45 96.23 10.52
CA LEU A 4 -7.31 95.30 11.66
C LEU A 4 -6.88 95.99 12.97
N ASP A 5 -7.02 97.32 13.06
CA ASP A 5 -6.64 98.13 14.23
C ASP A 5 -7.76 99.11 14.66
N THR A 6 -9.02 98.80 14.31
CA THR A 6 -10.19 99.66 14.56
C THR A 6 -11.17 98.99 15.53
N THR A 7 -11.64 99.73 16.55
CA THR A 7 -12.54 99.18 17.58
C THR A 7 -13.94 98.89 17.04
N ASN A 8 -14.72 98.04 17.73
CA ASN A 8 -16.09 97.67 17.32
C ASN A 8 -17.04 98.86 17.09
N ALA A 9 -16.85 99.95 17.84
CA ALA A 9 -17.60 101.19 17.65
C ALA A 9 -17.20 101.91 16.34
N ASP A 10 -15.94 101.80 15.93
CA ASP A 10 -15.42 102.41 14.71
C ASP A 10 -15.89 101.68 13.45
N ILE A 11 -16.05 100.35 13.48
CA ILE A 11 -16.51 99.56 12.33
C ILE A 11 -17.99 99.86 12.01
N SER A 12 -18.87 99.85 13.02
CA SER A 12 -20.28 100.23 12.84
C SER A 12 -20.40 101.68 12.37
N LEU A 13 -19.58 102.58 12.91
CA LEU A 13 -19.48 103.98 12.45
C LEU A 13 -19.03 104.06 10.98
N ILE A 14 -17.98 103.33 10.58
CA ILE A 14 -17.46 103.31 9.20
C ILE A 14 -18.50 102.76 8.23
N LEU A 15 -19.19 101.66 8.55
CA LEU A 15 -20.25 101.08 7.71
C LEU A 15 -21.45 102.03 7.57
N ASN A 16 -21.85 102.70 8.66
CA ASN A 16 -22.90 103.71 8.63
C ASN A 16 -22.47 104.98 7.87
N VAL A 17 -21.23 105.45 8.05
CA VAL A 17 -20.66 106.58 7.30
C VAL A 17 -20.58 106.25 5.82
N ALA A 18 -20.13 105.04 5.45
CA ALA A 18 -20.12 104.57 4.07
C ALA A 18 -21.54 104.50 3.48
N PHE A 19 -22.52 104.01 4.22
CA PHE A 19 -23.93 104.02 3.83
C PHE A 19 -24.46 105.43 3.57
N TRP A 20 -24.18 106.38 4.45
CA TRP A 20 -24.55 107.79 4.27
C TRP A 20 -23.78 108.47 3.14
N CYS A 21 -22.50 108.14 2.91
CA CYS A 21 -21.72 108.58 1.76
C CYS A 21 -22.30 108.06 0.44
N ILE A 22 -22.88 106.86 0.42
CA ILE A 22 -23.57 106.30 -0.73
C ILE A 22 -24.87 107.02 -1.01
N ILE A 23 -25.72 107.20 -0.01
CA ILE A 23 -26.95 107.99 -0.15
C ILE A 23 -26.60 109.41 -0.61
N GLY A 24 -25.54 109.99 -0.04
CA GLY A 24 -24.99 111.27 -0.46
C GLY A 24 -24.52 111.27 -1.91
N THR A 25 -23.83 110.22 -2.37
CA THR A 25 -23.38 110.08 -3.76
C THR A 25 -24.57 109.93 -4.72
N ILE A 26 -25.55 109.08 -4.41
CA ILE A 26 -26.79 108.94 -5.19
C ILE A 26 -27.54 110.28 -5.26
N ALA A 27 -27.61 111.02 -4.14
CA ALA A 27 -28.20 112.35 -4.09
C ALA A 27 -27.41 113.38 -4.92
N ILE A 28 -26.08 113.33 -4.93
CA ILE A 28 -25.22 114.17 -5.79
C ILE A 28 -25.50 113.86 -7.27
N PHE A 29 -25.57 112.58 -7.65
CA PHE A 29 -25.90 112.18 -9.01
C PHE A 29 -27.34 112.57 -9.39
N ALA A 30 -28.29 112.53 -8.46
CA ALA A 30 -29.64 113.05 -8.64
C ALA A 30 -29.65 114.57 -8.86
N LEU A 31 -28.88 115.33 -8.07
CA LEU A 31 -28.72 116.77 -8.25
C LEU A 31 -28.06 117.12 -9.59
N VAL A 32 -27.01 116.39 -9.96
CA VAL A 32 -26.35 116.51 -11.28
C VAL A 32 -27.33 116.19 -12.41
N GLY A 33 -28.17 115.17 -12.26
CA GLY A 33 -29.23 114.83 -13.20
C GLY A 33 -30.31 115.91 -13.32
N ALA A 34 -30.69 116.54 -12.20
CA ALA A 34 -31.61 117.67 -12.16
C ALA A 34 -31.03 118.90 -12.89
N ILE A 35 -29.73 119.17 -12.75
CA ILE A 35 -29.01 120.27 -13.40
C ILE A 35 -28.88 120.03 -14.91
N LYS A 36 -28.49 118.80 -15.30
CA LYS A 36 -28.27 118.40 -16.70
C LYS A 36 -29.57 118.22 -17.50
N GLY A 37 -30.66 117.83 -16.84
CA GLY A 37 -31.99 117.61 -17.42
C GLY A 37 -32.23 116.16 -17.88
N PHE A 38 -33.49 115.79 -18.07
CA PHE A 38 -33.95 114.40 -18.33
C PHE A 38 -33.17 113.65 -19.42
N TRP A 39 -33.17 114.14 -20.67
CA TRP A 39 -32.56 113.42 -21.80
C TRP A 39 -31.06 113.13 -21.65
N LYS A 40 -30.30 114.05 -21.04
CA LYS A 40 -28.87 113.84 -20.76
C LYS A 40 -28.66 112.80 -19.67
N SER A 41 -29.54 112.80 -18.67
CA SER A 41 -29.45 111.92 -17.50
C SER A 41 -29.89 110.50 -17.83
N VAL A 42 -30.95 110.34 -18.64
CA VAL A 42 -31.45 109.02 -19.09
C VAL A 42 -30.43 108.30 -19.95
N ILE A 43 -29.83 109.01 -20.91
CA ILE A 43 -28.76 108.43 -21.71
C ILE A 43 -27.56 108.07 -20.81
N GLY A 44 -27.28 108.85 -19.77
CA GLY A 44 -26.25 108.50 -18.79
C GLY A 44 -26.57 107.29 -17.93
N ALA A 45 -27.80 107.15 -17.46
CA ALA A 45 -28.24 105.97 -16.73
C ALA A 45 -28.19 104.71 -17.60
N VAL A 46 -28.64 104.80 -18.87
CA VAL A 46 -28.59 103.68 -19.82
C VAL A 46 -27.16 103.32 -20.17
N VAL A 47 -26.29 104.31 -20.45
CA VAL A 47 -24.86 104.05 -20.70
C VAL A 47 -24.20 103.42 -19.48
N GLN A 48 -24.51 103.87 -18.27
CA GLN A 48 -23.96 103.30 -17.04
C GLN A 48 -24.42 101.85 -16.81
N LEU A 49 -25.69 101.55 -17.11
CA LEU A 49 -26.22 100.19 -17.07
C LEU A 49 -25.55 99.29 -18.12
N ILE A 50 -25.34 99.79 -19.35
CA ILE A 50 -24.59 99.06 -20.39
C ILE A 50 -23.15 98.85 -19.94
N LEU A 51 -22.49 99.85 -19.37
CA LEU A 51 -21.12 99.73 -18.85
C LEU A 51 -21.03 98.69 -17.71
N LEU A 52 -22.04 98.59 -16.84
CA LEU A 52 -22.12 97.53 -15.83
C LEU A 52 -22.14 96.14 -16.47
N VAL A 53 -23.01 95.92 -17.46
CA VAL A 53 -23.09 94.66 -18.19
C VAL A 53 -21.79 94.36 -18.95
N VAL A 54 -21.21 95.37 -19.60
CA VAL A 54 -19.94 95.24 -20.33
C VAL A 54 -18.80 94.88 -19.39
N VAL A 55 -18.65 95.57 -18.26
CA VAL A 55 -17.61 95.24 -17.26
C VAL A 55 -17.78 93.80 -16.77
N MET A 56 -19.01 93.38 -16.48
CA MET A 56 -19.30 92.01 -16.04
C MET A 56 -18.84 90.94 -17.05
N PHE A 57 -19.02 91.14 -18.35
CA PHE A 57 -18.62 90.15 -19.36
C PHE A 57 -17.21 90.31 -19.92
N VAL A 58 -16.63 91.52 -19.87
CA VAL A 58 -15.29 91.81 -20.40
C VAL A 58 -14.18 91.54 -19.39
N THR A 59 -14.50 91.61 -18.08
CA THR A 59 -13.53 91.36 -17.00
C THR A 59 -12.71 90.08 -17.19
N PRO A 60 -13.30 88.89 -17.49
CA PRO A 60 -12.53 87.66 -17.68
C PRO A 60 -11.51 87.77 -18.83
N GLY A 61 -11.91 88.40 -19.95
CA GLY A 61 -11.04 88.61 -21.11
C GLY A 61 -9.88 89.55 -20.82
N VAL A 62 -10.12 90.62 -20.06
CA VAL A 62 -9.08 91.60 -19.67
C VAL A 62 -8.12 90.98 -18.64
N ALA A 63 -8.62 90.20 -17.70
CA ALA A 63 -7.78 89.48 -16.75
C ALA A 63 -6.86 88.47 -17.45
N ASN A 64 -7.38 87.76 -18.46
CA ASN A 64 -6.56 86.86 -19.28
C ASN A 64 -5.43 87.61 -19.99
N LEU A 65 -5.71 88.79 -20.57
CA LEU A 65 -4.68 89.64 -21.18
C LEU A 65 -3.63 90.09 -20.16
N ILE A 66 -4.05 90.60 -18.99
CA ILE A 66 -3.14 91.09 -17.95
C ILE A 66 -2.25 89.96 -17.40
N GLY A 67 -2.80 88.76 -17.22
CA GLY A 67 -2.03 87.60 -16.74
C GLY A 67 -0.91 87.15 -17.68
N ASN A 68 -1.00 87.50 -18.98
CA ASN A 68 0.01 87.20 -20.00
C ASN A 68 0.99 88.37 -20.25
N ILE A 69 0.85 89.51 -19.57
CA ILE A 69 1.79 90.62 -19.72
C ILE A 69 3.13 90.21 -19.12
N ASP A 70 4.20 90.40 -19.89
CA ASP A 70 5.57 90.26 -19.42
C ASP A 70 5.89 91.38 -18.41
N VAL A 71 6.08 90.98 -17.16
CA VAL A 71 6.42 91.86 -16.03
C VAL A 71 7.93 91.92 -15.75
N SER A 72 8.76 91.24 -16.54
CA SER A 72 10.22 91.28 -16.42
C SER A 72 10.77 92.71 -16.45
N GLY A 73 10.18 93.59 -17.27
CA GLY A 73 10.54 95.01 -17.37
C GLY A 73 10.11 95.90 -16.19
N PHE A 74 9.28 95.40 -15.27
CA PHE A 74 8.79 96.15 -14.10
C PHE A 74 9.51 95.78 -12.80
N THR A 75 10.40 94.79 -12.81
CA THR A 75 11.15 94.34 -11.65
C THR A 75 12.65 94.56 -11.85
N SER A 76 13.37 94.96 -10.80
CA SER A 76 14.82 95.21 -10.86
C SER A 76 15.67 93.93 -10.80
N SER A 77 15.03 92.78 -10.54
CA SER A 77 15.63 91.46 -10.47
C SER A 77 14.95 90.55 -11.50
N SER A 78 15.72 90.05 -12.47
CA SER A 78 15.24 89.13 -13.53
C SER A 78 14.89 87.73 -13.01
N SER A 79 15.10 87.48 -11.72
CA SER A 79 14.84 86.21 -11.06
C SER A 79 14.34 86.39 -9.62
N ALA A 80 13.59 85.39 -9.15
CA ALA A 80 13.23 85.19 -7.76
C ALA A 80 13.71 83.79 -7.33
N THR A 81 13.99 83.59 -6.05
CA THR A 81 14.44 82.28 -5.54
C THR A 81 13.32 81.67 -4.70
N ILE A 82 12.99 80.41 -4.98
CA ILE A 82 12.13 79.58 -4.12
C ILE A 82 12.95 78.36 -3.68
N GLY A 83 13.21 78.27 -2.38
CA GLY A 83 14.20 77.32 -1.86
C GLY A 83 15.58 77.59 -2.49
N ASP A 84 16.19 76.55 -3.04
CA ASP A 84 17.49 76.62 -3.73
C ASP A 84 17.37 76.81 -5.26
N VAL A 85 16.15 76.98 -5.79
CA VAL A 85 15.89 77.07 -7.24
C VAL A 85 15.58 78.50 -7.65
N GLU A 86 16.34 79.00 -8.63
CA GLU A 86 16.16 80.33 -9.23
C GLU A 86 15.12 80.28 -10.36
N ILE A 87 14.00 80.98 -10.18
CA ILE A 87 12.93 81.14 -11.17
C ILE A 87 13.06 82.49 -11.88
N GLN A 88 12.63 82.60 -13.14
CA GLN A 88 12.66 83.86 -13.88
C GLN A 88 11.33 84.60 -13.75
N ILE A 89 11.40 85.93 -13.57
CA ILE A 89 10.20 86.76 -13.49
C ILE A 89 9.83 87.21 -14.92
N THR A 90 8.99 86.43 -15.62
CA THR A 90 8.44 86.78 -16.95
C THR A 90 7.00 87.30 -16.83
N SER A 91 5.96 86.49 -17.08
CA SER A 91 4.55 86.87 -16.89
C SER A 91 3.98 86.31 -15.57
N ILE A 92 2.87 86.85 -15.07
CA ILE A 92 2.22 86.34 -13.82
C ILE A 92 1.91 84.84 -13.94
N ARG A 93 1.46 84.38 -15.11
CA ARG A 93 1.13 82.97 -15.34
C ARG A 93 2.36 82.08 -15.41
N GLU A 94 3.35 82.49 -16.19
CA GLU A 94 4.58 81.71 -16.35
C GLU A 94 5.39 81.67 -15.05
N MET A 95 5.35 82.74 -14.25
CA MET A 95 5.90 82.79 -12.91
C MET A 95 5.23 81.78 -11.95
N ILE A 96 3.91 81.55 -12.06
CA ILE A 96 3.20 80.54 -11.25
C ILE A 96 3.49 79.11 -11.74
N CYS A 97 3.68 78.90 -13.04
CA CYS A 97 4.11 77.61 -13.57
C CYS A 97 5.54 77.27 -13.12
N GLN A 98 6.49 78.19 -13.29
CA GLN A 98 7.85 78.04 -12.77
C GLN A 98 7.85 77.92 -11.24
N TRP A 99 6.95 78.67 -10.61
CA TRP A 99 6.35 78.48 -9.28
C TRP A 99 6.36 77.03 -8.80
N LEU A 100 5.40 76.33 -9.38
CA LEU A 100 5.02 74.95 -9.08
C LEU A 100 6.10 73.96 -9.53
N THR A 101 6.80 74.22 -10.64
CA THR A 101 7.92 73.37 -11.07
C THR A 101 9.08 73.42 -10.08
N ALA A 102 9.47 74.61 -9.63
CA ALA A 102 10.57 74.84 -8.70
C ALA A 102 10.30 74.27 -7.30
N SER A 103 9.02 74.10 -6.94
CA SER A 103 8.62 73.45 -5.68
C SER A 103 9.03 71.97 -5.60
N GLY A 104 9.36 71.33 -6.72
CA GLY A 104 9.75 69.91 -6.78
C GLY A 104 8.59 68.91 -6.70
N TYR A 105 7.37 69.37 -6.45
CA TYR A 105 6.17 68.53 -6.31
C TYR A 105 5.40 68.29 -7.63
N VAL A 106 5.68 69.05 -8.68
CA VAL A 106 4.95 68.99 -9.97
C VAL A 106 5.93 68.96 -11.14
N SER A 107 5.90 67.90 -11.94
CA SER A 107 6.74 67.77 -13.14
C SER A 107 6.16 68.56 -14.33
N PRO A 108 6.97 69.26 -15.14
CA PRO A 108 6.52 69.92 -16.37
C PRO A 108 5.88 69.00 -17.41
N VAL A 109 6.23 67.71 -17.41
CA VAL A 109 5.80 66.75 -18.44
C VAL A 109 4.50 66.04 -18.07
N ASN A 110 4.30 65.72 -16.78
CA ASN A 110 3.13 64.96 -16.29
C ASN A 110 2.11 65.82 -15.53
N GLY A 111 2.43 67.10 -15.23
CA GLY A 111 1.63 67.99 -14.39
C GLY A 111 0.76 68.99 -15.15
N GLN A 112 0.57 68.83 -16.47
CA GLN A 112 -0.10 69.83 -17.33
C GLN A 112 -1.47 70.27 -16.80
N SER A 113 -2.29 69.33 -16.33
CA SER A 113 -3.60 69.61 -15.76
C SER A 113 -3.55 70.31 -14.39
N ILE A 114 -2.49 70.11 -13.59
CA ILE A 114 -2.24 70.88 -12.36
C ILE A 114 -1.84 72.32 -12.69
N TYR A 115 -1.02 72.52 -13.72
CA TYR A 115 -0.72 73.86 -14.23
C TYR A 115 -1.98 74.55 -14.76
N GLU A 116 -2.81 73.85 -15.54
CA GLU A 116 -4.09 74.37 -16.03
C GLU A 116 -5.05 74.74 -14.89
N ALA A 117 -5.05 73.99 -13.78
CA ALA A 117 -5.79 74.30 -12.56
C ALA A 117 -5.28 75.52 -11.82
N ALA A 118 -3.98 75.60 -11.58
CA ALA A 118 -3.36 76.75 -10.96
C ALA A 118 -3.58 78.02 -11.79
N MET A 119 -3.50 77.92 -13.12
CA MET A 119 -3.81 79.01 -14.04
C MET A 119 -5.29 79.41 -13.98
N GLY A 120 -6.23 78.46 -13.94
CA GLY A 120 -7.66 78.72 -13.78
C GLY A 120 -7.97 79.46 -12.49
N LEU A 121 -7.44 79.00 -11.36
CA LEU A 121 -7.56 79.65 -10.05
C LEU A 121 -6.98 81.07 -10.05
N THR A 122 -5.79 81.24 -10.64
CA THR A 122 -5.13 82.54 -10.79
C THR A 122 -6.00 83.50 -11.60
N ASN A 123 -6.61 83.03 -12.69
CA ASN A 123 -7.48 83.85 -13.53
C ASN A 123 -8.74 84.30 -12.79
N ILE A 124 -9.32 83.45 -11.94
CA ILE A 124 -10.48 83.82 -11.12
C ILE A 124 -10.12 84.95 -10.14
N VAL A 125 -8.99 84.83 -9.44
CA VAL A 125 -8.50 85.85 -8.48
C VAL A 125 -8.11 87.15 -9.20
N LEU A 126 -7.39 87.05 -10.32
CA LEU A 126 -7.01 88.20 -11.13
C LEU A 126 -8.24 88.90 -11.72
N SER A 127 -9.25 88.15 -12.15
CA SER A 127 -10.52 88.69 -12.63
C SER A 127 -11.25 89.50 -11.56
N LEU A 128 -11.19 89.08 -10.29
CA LEU A 128 -11.75 89.88 -9.20
C LEU A 128 -11.02 91.22 -9.04
N ALA A 129 -9.69 91.22 -9.10
CA ALA A 129 -8.90 92.45 -9.03
C ALA A 129 -9.18 93.39 -10.22
N VAL A 130 -9.24 92.82 -11.44
CA VAL A 130 -9.57 93.56 -12.66
C VAL A 130 -10.99 94.11 -12.61
N PHE A 131 -11.94 93.35 -12.06
CA PHE A 131 -13.31 93.82 -11.84
C PHE A 131 -13.34 95.06 -10.94
N VAL A 132 -12.62 95.04 -9.81
CA VAL A 132 -12.50 96.19 -8.89
C VAL A 132 -11.89 97.41 -9.60
N VAL A 133 -10.85 97.22 -10.40
CA VAL A 133 -10.21 98.31 -11.14
C VAL A 133 -11.15 98.89 -12.21
N LEU A 134 -11.80 98.03 -13.00
CA LEU A 134 -12.78 98.46 -14.00
C LEU A 134 -14.00 99.13 -13.35
N ALA A 135 -14.37 98.68 -12.15
CA ALA A 135 -15.44 99.27 -11.36
C ALA A 135 -15.14 100.71 -10.94
N ILE A 136 -13.95 100.92 -10.40
CA ILE A 136 -13.43 102.26 -10.07
C ILE A 136 -13.37 103.12 -11.33
N PHE A 137 -12.88 102.58 -12.44
CA PHE A 137 -12.80 103.30 -13.70
C PHE A 137 -14.18 103.75 -14.21
N VAL A 138 -15.18 102.85 -14.20
CA VAL A 138 -16.56 103.16 -14.61
C VAL A 138 -17.23 104.16 -13.65
N PHE A 139 -16.90 104.14 -12.36
CA PHE A 139 -17.40 105.12 -11.40
C PHE A 139 -16.88 106.54 -11.69
N PHE A 140 -15.57 106.70 -11.89
CA PHE A 140 -14.96 108.02 -12.13
C PHE A 140 -15.17 108.53 -13.56
N PHE A 141 -15.04 107.68 -14.56
CA PHE A 141 -15.05 108.06 -15.98
C PHE A 141 -16.37 107.76 -16.69
N GLY A 142 -17.28 106.97 -16.12
CA GLY A 142 -18.56 106.62 -16.75
C GLY A 142 -19.43 107.84 -17.07
N TRP A 143 -19.40 108.85 -16.20
CA TRP A 143 -20.04 110.14 -16.45
C TRP A 143 -19.44 110.93 -17.63
N LEU A 144 -18.13 110.84 -17.82
CA LEU A 144 -17.41 111.46 -18.92
C LEU A 144 -17.73 110.74 -20.23
N ILE A 145 -17.68 109.40 -20.24
CA ILE A 145 -18.05 108.54 -21.38
C ILE A 145 -19.50 108.80 -21.79
N SER A 146 -20.42 108.81 -20.83
CA SER A 146 -21.83 109.15 -21.05
C SER A 146 -22.00 110.54 -21.67
N THR A 147 -21.30 111.54 -21.14
CA THR A 147 -21.39 112.92 -21.64
C THR A 147 -20.84 113.04 -23.05
N LEU A 148 -19.77 112.31 -23.37
CA LEU A 148 -19.16 112.22 -24.69
C LEU A 148 -20.10 111.53 -25.69
N ILE A 149 -20.61 110.34 -25.37
CA ILE A 149 -21.58 109.59 -26.19
C ILE A 149 -22.84 110.42 -26.45
N TYR A 150 -23.34 111.13 -25.42
CA TYR A 150 -24.47 112.04 -25.59
C TYR A 150 -24.17 113.13 -26.62
N HIS A 151 -23.06 113.86 -26.50
CA HIS A 151 -22.78 115.01 -27.38
C HIS A 151 -22.34 114.60 -28.80
N THR A 152 -21.74 113.42 -28.93
CA THR A 152 -21.17 112.92 -30.18
C THR A 152 -22.19 112.15 -31.01
N ILE A 153 -23.05 111.34 -30.36
CA ILE A 153 -24.01 110.45 -31.03
C ILE A 153 -25.44 110.95 -30.83
N PHE A 154 -25.97 110.87 -29.60
CA PHE A 154 -27.41 111.03 -29.36
C PHE A 154 -27.93 112.47 -29.48
N LYS A 155 -27.09 113.48 -29.30
CA LYS A 155 -27.46 114.91 -29.45
C LYS A 155 -27.98 115.23 -30.85
N TRP A 156 -27.56 114.48 -31.86
CA TRP A 156 -27.98 114.64 -33.26
C TRP A 156 -29.31 113.97 -33.58
N PHE A 157 -29.65 112.88 -32.88
CA PHE A 157 -30.90 112.13 -33.08
C PHE A 157 -32.11 112.74 -32.35
N ILE A 158 -31.90 113.59 -31.35
CA ILE A 158 -33.00 114.21 -30.58
C ILE A 158 -33.34 115.61 -31.13
N PRO A 159 -34.57 115.85 -31.62
CA PRO A 159 -34.98 117.13 -32.22
C PRO A 159 -34.76 118.34 -31.29
N LYS A 160 -34.18 119.42 -31.83
CA LYS A 160 -33.85 120.65 -31.09
C LYS A 160 -35.05 121.27 -30.35
N LYS A 161 -36.27 121.12 -30.89
CA LYS A 161 -37.54 121.57 -30.27
C LYS A 161 -37.88 120.82 -28.98
N ILE A 162 -37.58 119.52 -28.89
CA ILE A 162 -37.86 118.68 -27.70
C ILE A 162 -36.82 118.95 -26.60
N ARG A 163 -35.56 119.25 -26.98
CA ARG A 163 -34.46 119.52 -26.03
C ARG A 163 -34.58 120.85 -25.27
N MET A 164 -35.24 121.86 -25.83
CA MET A 164 -35.26 123.23 -25.27
C MET A 164 -36.56 123.63 -24.57
N LYS A 165 -37.68 122.91 -24.74
CA LYS A 165 -38.98 123.45 -24.32
C LYS A 165 -39.36 123.21 -22.85
N HIS A 166 -38.82 122.20 -22.14
CA HIS A 166 -38.91 122.09 -20.66
C HIS A 166 -37.74 121.20 -20.17
N LYS A 167 -36.84 121.73 -19.33
CA LYS A 167 -35.93 120.86 -18.56
C LYS A 167 -36.77 120.16 -17.49
N MET A 168 -37.23 118.93 -17.76
CA MET A 168 -37.92 118.11 -16.76
C MET A 168 -36.90 117.71 -15.66
N ARG A 169 -36.71 118.61 -14.69
CA ARG A 169 -35.66 118.51 -13.67
C ARG A 169 -35.87 117.34 -12.73
N TRP A 170 -37.11 117.07 -12.33
CA TRP A 170 -37.44 115.97 -11.42
C TRP A 170 -37.22 114.59 -12.06
N LEU A 171 -37.62 114.40 -13.33
CA LEU A 171 -37.31 113.18 -14.08
C LEU A 171 -35.81 113.04 -14.36
N GLY A 172 -35.10 114.16 -14.58
CA GLY A 172 -33.65 114.18 -14.65
C GLY A 172 -32.98 113.78 -13.33
N ALA A 173 -33.57 114.19 -12.19
CA ALA A 173 -33.10 113.81 -10.87
C ALA A 173 -33.28 112.31 -10.60
N LEU A 174 -34.45 111.75 -10.93
CA LEU A 174 -34.71 110.31 -10.84
C LEU A 174 -33.72 109.50 -11.69
N SER A 175 -33.54 109.89 -12.94
CA SER A 175 -32.59 109.21 -13.81
C SER A 175 -31.14 109.38 -13.37
N GLY A 176 -30.78 110.54 -12.80
CA GLY A 176 -29.48 110.75 -12.17
C GLY A 176 -29.29 109.86 -10.95
N ALA A 177 -30.31 109.71 -10.10
CA ALA A 177 -30.30 108.81 -8.96
C ALA A 177 -30.11 107.34 -9.39
N VAL A 178 -30.78 106.89 -10.46
CA VAL A 178 -30.61 105.55 -11.03
C VAL A 178 -29.17 105.36 -11.55
N MET A 179 -28.60 106.36 -12.22
CA MET A 179 -27.20 106.32 -12.65
C MET A 179 -26.22 106.24 -11.45
N GLY A 180 -26.47 107.04 -10.41
CA GLY A 180 -25.69 107.02 -9.17
C GLY A 180 -25.80 105.68 -8.45
N PHE A 181 -27.00 105.10 -8.40
CA PHE A 181 -27.27 103.78 -7.85
C PHE A 181 -26.45 102.71 -8.56
N PHE A 182 -26.49 102.61 -9.90
CA PHE A 182 -25.70 101.61 -10.63
C PHE A 182 -24.19 101.80 -10.47
N SER A 183 -23.72 103.04 -10.39
CA SER A 183 -22.30 103.36 -10.21
C SER A 183 -21.79 102.93 -8.84
N VAL A 184 -22.56 103.22 -7.79
CA VAL A 184 -22.24 102.83 -6.42
C VAL A 184 -22.42 101.33 -6.21
N PHE A 185 -23.49 100.75 -6.76
CA PHE A 185 -23.75 99.32 -6.72
C PHE A 185 -22.55 98.54 -7.27
N LEU A 186 -22.05 98.93 -8.44
CA LEU A 186 -20.93 98.27 -9.09
C LEU A 186 -19.62 98.36 -8.27
N LEU A 187 -19.38 99.49 -7.57
CA LEU A 187 -18.27 99.62 -6.63
C LEU A 187 -18.42 98.75 -5.38
N MET A 188 -19.65 98.58 -4.88
CA MET A 188 -19.92 97.83 -3.64
C MET A 188 -20.05 96.32 -3.86
N THR A 189 -20.40 95.88 -5.06
CA THR A 189 -20.52 94.47 -5.43
C THR A 189 -19.38 93.55 -4.93
N PRO A 190 -18.08 93.84 -5.16
CA PRO A 190 -17.00 92.95 -4.73
C PRO A 190 -16.84 92.91 -3.20
N PHE A 191 -17.02 94.05 -2.52
CA PHE A 191 -16.95 94.13 -1.06
C PHE A 191 -18.16 93.49 -0.39
N SER A 192 -19.35 93.63 -0.98
CA SER A 192 -20.57 93.04 -0.47
C SER A 192 -20.56 91.52 -0.61
N TYR A 193 -20.01 91.01 -1.71
CA TYR A 193 -19.79 89.58 -1.88
C TYR A 193 -18.82 89.02 -0.81
N LEU A 194 -17.64 89.64 -0.64
CA LEU A 194 -16.65 89.23 0.35
C LEU A 194 -17.17 89.32 1.80
N GLY A 195 -17.88 90.40 2.16
CA GLY A 195 -18.47 90.55 3.50
C GLY A 195 -19.51 89.47 3.81
N ASN A 196 -20.30 89.06 2.81
CA ASN A 196 -21.25 87.96 2.97
C ASN A 196 -20.56 86.59 3.08
N THR A 197 -19.43 86.38 2.38
CA THR A 197 -18.60 85.17 2.57
C THR A 197 -18.07 85.06 4.00
N VAL A 198 -17.63 86.17 4.60
CA VAL A 198 -17.19 86.18 6.02
C VAL A 198 -18.35 85.86 6.95
N LYS A 199 -19.53 86.47 6.73
CA LYS A 199 -20.76 86.20 7.50
C LYS A 199 -21.20 84.73 7.43
N GLN A 200 -21.18 84.11 6.25
CA GLN A 200 -21.56 82.69 6.09
C GLN A 200 -20.64 81.71 6.84
N ASN A 201 -19.43 82.16 7.19
CA ASN A 201 -18.43 81.38 7.93
C ASN A 201 -18.33 81.77 9.41
N GLU A 202 -19.25 82.60 9.91
CA GLU A 202 -19.23 83.08 11.28
C GLU A 202 -19.16 81.93 12.31
N ALA A 203 -19.87 80.82 12.09
CA ALA A 203 -19.83 79.66 12.99
C ALA A 203 -18.45 78.97 13.05
N ALA A 204 -17.76 78.83 11.91
CA ALA A 204 -16.42 78.27 11.84
C ALA A 204 -15.37 79.24 12.44
N LEU A 205 -15.54 80.54 12.19
CA LEU A 205 -14.72 81.61 12.79
C LEU A 205 -14.91 81.67 14.33
N LYS A 206 -16.13 81.44 14.83
CA LYS A 206 -16.41 81.30 16.28
C LYS A 206 -15.68 80.11 16.88
N ALA A 207 -15.61 78.98 16.18
CA ALA A 207 -14.88 77.80 16.63
C ALA A 207 -13.36 78.04 16.67
N LEU A 208 -12.81 78.87 15.76
CA LEU A 208 -11.40 79.25 15.69
C LEU A 208 -10.94 80.26 16.77
N LYS A 209 -11.89 80.90 17.47
CA LYS A 209 -11.64 81.94 18.49
C LYS A 209 -10.73 81.50 19.64
N GLY A 210 -10.57 80.19 19.87
CA GLY A 210 -9.70 79.63 20.91
C GLY A 210 -8.24 79.34 20.49
N THR A 211 -7.88 79.53 19.23
CA THR A 211 -6.62 78.96 18.67
C THR A 211 -5.71 80.00 18.00
N ILE A 212 -6.23 81.11 17.50
CA ILE A 212 -5.47 82.13 16.73
C ILE A 212 -5.88 83.54 17.18
N ASP A 213 -5.00 84.19 17.97
CA ASP A 213 -4.74 85.63 18.17
C ASP A 213 -5.88 86.67 18.43
N ASP A 214 -5.52 87.79 19.07
CA ASP A 214 -6.38 88.83 19.68
C ASP A 214 -7.34 89.60 18.71
N ASN A 215 -7.24 89.38 17.39
CA ASN A 215 -8.02 90.09 16.37
C ASN A 215 -9.25 89.33 15.84
N MET A 216 -9.46 88.08 16.27
CA MET A 216 -10.60 87.26 15.82
C MET A 216 -11.96 87.87 16.24
N ASP A 217 -12.01 88.48 17.42
CA ASP A 217 -13.20 89.15 17.94
C ASP A 217 -13.65 90.30 17.03
N GLN A 218 -12.70 91.07 16.50
CA GLN A 218 -13.00 92.16 15.56
C GLN A 218 -13.57 91.65 14.24
N ILE A 219 -13.10 90.49 13.74
CA ILE A 219 -13.60 89.88 12.50
C ILE A 219 -15.01 89.31 12.70
N LEU A 220 -15.26 88.71 13.86
CA LEU A 220 -16.56 88.18 14.26
C LEU A 220 -17.59 89.30 14.44
N ASP A 221 -17.22 90.36 15.14
CA ASP A 221 -18.05 91.55 15.32
C ASP A 221 -18.29 92.27 13.98
N TYR A 222 -17.30 92.34 13.10
CA TYR A 222 -17.47 92.81 11.72
C TYR A 222 -18.50 91.96 10.95
N ALA A 223 -18.44 90.63 11.05
CA ALA A 223 -19.35 89.73 10.35
C ALA A 223 -20.81 89.92 10.81
N THR A 224 -21.03 90.01 12.12
CA THR A 224 -22.34 90.26 12.73
C THR A 224 -22.88 91.65 12.34
N LEU A 225 -22.08 92.71 12.52
CA LEU A 225 -22.47 94.09 12.20
C LEU A 225 -22.70 94.31 10.70
N TYR A 226 -21.89 93.70 9.84
CA TYR A 226 -22.11 93.71 8.39
C TYR A 226 -23.44 93.03 8.04
N GLY A 227 -23.74 91.92 8.71
CA GLY A 227 -24.98 91.15 8.52
C GLY A 227 -26.26 91.89 8.92
N GLU A 228 -26.18 92.80 9.88
CA GLU A 228 -27.28 93.69 10.32
C GLU A 228 -27.42 94.94 9.44
N SER A 229 -26.43 95.24 8.59
CA SER A 229 -26.44 96.42 7.71
C SER A 229 -27.28 96.23 6.44
N ALA A 230 -27.64 97.33 5.78
CA ALA A 230 -28.31 97.30 4.47
C ALA A 230 -27.50 96.57 3.37
N PHE A 231 -26.16 96.47 3.53
CA PHE A 231 -25.27 95.76 2.60
C PHE A 231 -25.28 94.24 2.81
N GLY A 232 -25.60 93.76 4.01
CA GLY A 232 -25.76 92.34 4.35
C GLY A 232 -27.14 91.78 4.03
N SER A 233 -27.98 92.53 3.31
CA SER A 233 -29.33 92.12 2.92
C SER A 233 -29.32 91.11 1.76
N ASP A 234 -30.29 90.18 1.77
CA ASP A 234 -30.32 89.03 0.84
C ASP A 234 -30.36 89.43 -0.63
N TRP A 235 -31.07 90.52 -0.97
CA TRP A 235 -31.13 91.01 -2.35
C TRP A 235 -29.78 91.56 -2.83
N MET A 236 -29.01 92.21 -1.96
CA MET A 236 -27.69 92.75 -2.29
C MET A 236 -26.67 91.62 -2.43
N TYR A 237 -26.76 90.58 -1.57
CA TYR A 237 -25.94 89.37 -1.71
C TYR A 237 -26.24 88.63 -3.01
N SER A 238 -27.51 88.33 -3.30
CA SER A 238 -27.90 87.61 -4.52
C SER A 238 -27.43 88.33 -5.79
N MET A 239 -27.59 89.66 -5.85
CA MET A 239 -27.16 90.44 -7.00
C MET A 239 -25.63 90.58 -7.08
N SER A 240 -24.94 90.78 -5.94
CA SER A 240 -23.47 90.87 -5.92
C SER A 240 -22.81 89.54 -6.26
N SER A 241 -23.34 88.42 -5.76
CA SER A 241 -22.91 87.08 -6.12
C SER A 241 -23.09 86.80 -7.61
N PHE A 242 -24.22 87.17 -8.20
CA PHE A 242 -24.42 87.00 -9.64
C PHE A 242 -23.36 87.77 -10.45
N VAL A 243 -23.14 89.05 -10.12
CA VAL A 243 -22.18 89.90 -10.86
C VAL A 243 -20.74 89.46 -10.64
N VAL A 244 -20.33 89.15 -9.40
CA VAL A 244 -18.97 88.67 -9.11
C VAL A 244 -18.73 87.31 -9.77
N ASN A 245 -19.67 86.36 -9.69
CA ASN A 245 -19.48 85.04 -10.28
C ASN A 245 -19.40 85.12 -11.81
N GLN A 246 -20.19 86.00 -12.44
CA GLN A 246 -20.10 86.21 -13.88
C GLN A 246 -18.82 86.94 -14.29
N ALA A 247 -18.37 87.93 -13.52
CA ALA A 247 -17.15 88.70 -13.78
C ALA A 247 -15.86 87.92 -13.50
N THR A 248 -15.93 86.91 -12.63
CA THR A 248 -14.81 86.03 -12.26
C THR A 248 -14.88 84.66 -12.91
N SER A 249 -15.88 84.41 -13.77
CA SER A 249 -16.02 83.15 -14.51
C SER A 249 -14.80 82.93 -15.39
N SER A 250 -14.05 81.88 -15.12
CA SER A 250 -12.94 81.41 -15.95
C SER A 250 -13.26 80.04 -16.52
N ASP A 251 -12.92 79.82 -17.79
CA ASP A 251 -12.90 78.47 -18.36
C ASP A 251 -11.73 77.68 -17.74
N TYR A 252 -11.98 76.42 -17.42
CA TYR A 252 -11.06 75.52 -16.72
C TYR A 252 -11.41 74.05 -17.04
N LEU A 253 -10.44 73.26 -17.52
CA LEU A 253 -10.55 71.82 -17.86
C LEU A 253 -11.93 71.43 -18.44
N GLY A 254 -12.30 72.06 -19.56
CA GLY A 254 -13.56 71.80 -20.27
C GLY A 254 -14.85 72.28 -19.59
N GLY A 255 -14.79 73.06 -18.50
CA GLY A 255 -15.96 73.69 -17.87
C GLY A 255 -15.68 75.10 -17.35
N LYS A 256 -16.55 75.64 -16.49
CA LYS A 256 -16.44 76.99 -15.91
C LYS A 256 -16.35 76.93 -14.40
N ALA A 257 -15.42 77.68 -13.83
CA ALA A 257 -15.32 77.92 -12.39
C ALA A 257 -15.32 79.42 -12.11
N ASN A 258 -15.78 79.82 -10.94
CA ASN A 258 -15.89 81.21 -10.51
C ASN A 258 -15.43 81.38 -9.06
N PHE A 259 -15.42 82.62 -8.59
CA PHE A 259 -14.93 82.93 -7.25
C PHE A 259 -15.75 82.28 -6.13
N SER A 260 -17.03 81.96 -6.37
CA SER A 260 -17.86 81.20 -5.42
C SER A 260 -17.45 79.76 -5.24
N ASP A 261 -16.83 79.14 -6.24
CA ASP A 261 -16.31 77.78 -6.11
C ASP A 261 -15.08 77.76 -5.19
N ILE A 262 -14.29 78.85 -5.15
CA ILE A 262 -13.14 78.98 -4.23
C ILE A 262 -13.64 79.24 -2.80
N THR A 263 -14.59 80.16 -2.63
CA THR A 263 -15.08 80.53 -1.30
C THR A 263 -15.93 79.45 -0.66
N SER A 264 -16.75 78.72 -1.43
CA SER A 264 -17.53 77.57 -0.93
C SER A 264 -16.64 76.40 -0.49
N LEU A 265 -15.54 76.15 -1.20
CA LEU A 265 -14.54 75.15 -0.80
C LEU A 265 -13.92 75.49 0.55
N LEU A 266 -13.40 76.71 0.70
CA LEU A 266 -12.78 77.17 1.95
C LEU A 266 -13.79 77.16 3.10
N ALA A 267 -15.02 77.60 2.84
CA ALA A 267 -16.11 77.60 3.80
C ALA A 267 -16.48 76.18 4.26
N GLY A 268 -16.71 75.26 3.33
CA GLY A 268 -17.13 73.89 3.64
C GLY A 268 -16.04 73.09 4.36
N LEU A 269 -14.79 73.19 3.90
CA LEU A 269 -13.66 72.51 4.54
C LEU A 269 -13.44 73.05 5.96
N SER A 270 -13.57 74.37 6.18
CA SER A 270 -13.42 74.96 7.51
C SER A 270 -14.42 74.39 8.53
N LYS A 271 -15.65 74.05 8.10
CA LYS A 271 -16.66 73.43 8.99
C LYS A 271 -16.22 72.05 9.43
N GLY A 272 -15.77 71.21 8.49
CA GLY A 272 -15.31 69.85 8.79
C GLY A 272 -14.04 69.83 9.65
N PHE A 273 -13.04 70.63 9.27
CA PHE A 273 -11.76 70.70 10.01
C PHE A 273 -11.87 71.40 11.37
N SER A 274 -12.88 72.23 11.60
CA SER A 274 -13.02 72.98 12.86
C SER A 274 -13.09 72.07 14.10
N LYS A 275 -13.60 70.85 13.96
CA LYS A 275 -13.70 69.87 15.04
C LYS A 275 -12.35 69.26 15.44
N GLY A 276 -11.37 69.25 14.52
CA GLY A 276 -10.02 68.76 14.75
C GLY A 276 -9.03 69.81 15.24
N LEU A 277 -9.45 71.06 15.42
CA LEU A 277 -8.55 72.12 15.86
C LEU A 277 -8.19 71.92 17.34
N ASN A 278 -6.92 71.66 17.61
CA ASN A 278 -6.41 71.46 18.97
C ASN A 278 -5.63 72.71 19.41
N SER A 279 -5.96 73.28 20.57
CA SER A 279 -5.37 74.52 21.09
C SER A 279 -4.00 74.35 21.75
N ASN A 280 -3.54 73.11 21.94
CA ASN A 280 -2.43 72.82 22.88
C ASN A 280 -1.21 72.09 22.29
N ASN A 281 -1.08 71.89 20.97
CA ASN A 281 0.07 71.18 20.37
C ASN A 281 0.64 71.87 19.11
N ASN A 282 1.92 71.63 18.81
CA ASN A 282 2.63 72.10 17.60
C ASN A 282 2.04 71.60 16.26
N SER A 283 1.00 70.76 16.28
CA SER A 283 0.21 70.37 15.10
C SER A 283 -1.15 71.05 15.17
N PRO A 284 -1.47 71.97 14.25
CA PRO A 284 -2.72 72.76 14.30
C PRO A 284 -4.00 71.95 14.04
N LEU A 285 -3.89 70.69 13.59
CA LEU A 285 -5.01 69.80 13.28
C LEU A 285 -4.77 68.40 13.86
N ASP A 286 -5.73 67.90 14.62
CA ASP A 286 -5.81 66.54 15.14
C ASP A 286 -6.67 65.68 14.20
N PHE A 287 -6.00 65.00 13.27
CA PHE A 287 -6.63 64.12 12.29
C PHE A 287 -7.39 62.96 12.95
N THR A 288 -6.96 62.51 14.13
CA THR A 288 -7.60 61.44 14.89
C THR A 288 -8.99 61.86 15.36
N VAL A 289 -9.16 63.12 15.77
CA VAL A 289 -10.45 63.69 16.15
C VAL A 289 -11.36 63.89 14.94
N ILE A 290 -10.80 64.27 13.79
CA ILE A 290 -11.58 64.49 12.55
C ILE A 290 -12.12 63.16 12.02
N VAL A 291 -11.27 62.15 11.90
CA VAL A 291 -11.64 60.82 11.38
C VAL A 291 -12.53 60.07 12.37
N GLY A 292 -12.51 60.43 13.66
CA GLY A 292 -13.38 59.86 14.69
C GLY A 292 -14.78 60.46 14.78
N ASP A 293 -15.09 61.49 13.99
CA ASP A 293 -16.39 62.17 14.00
C ASP A 293 -17.03 62.06 12.62
N ARG A 294 -18.04 61.19 12.50
CA ARG A 294 -18.80 60.96 11.26
C ARG A 294 -19.31 62.25 10.62
N ALA A 295 -19.86 63.17 11.40
CA ALA A 295 -20.37 64.44 10.86
C ALA A 295 -19.25 65.38 10.38
N ALA A 296 -18.02 65.24 10.91
CA ALA A 296 -16.86 65.98 10.39
C ALA A 296 -16.42 65.42 9.03
N VAL A 297 -16.31 64.09 8.91
CA VAL A 297 -15.93 63.40 7.67
C VAL A 297 -16.98 63.61 6.57
N ASP A 298 -18.27 63.45 6.89
CA ASP A 298 -19.39 63.72 5.98
C ASP A 298 -19.33 65.16 5.45
N GLY A 299 -19.14 66.15 6.33
CA GLY A 299 -19.05 67.55 5.94
C GLY A 299 -17.84 67.85 5.04
N ILE A 300 -16.71 67.17 5.23
CA ILE A 300 -15.54 67.28 4.34
C ILE A 300 -15.85 66.66 2.98
N LEU A 301 -16.36 65.42 2.94
CA LEU A 301 -16.66 64.70 1.70
C LEU A 301 -17.77 65.39 0.89
N GLU A 302 -18.86 65.83 1.53
CA GLU A 302 -19.92 66.61 0.88
C GLU A 302 -19.39 67.92 0.26
N THR A 303 -18.45 68.59 0.94
CA THR A 303 -17.80 69.80 0.41
C THR A 303 -16.95 69.48 -0.81
N LEU A 304 -16.20 68.38 -0.78
CA LEU A 304 -15.36 67.94 -1.90
C LEU A 304 -16.22 67.54 -3.10
N ILE A 305 -17.30 66.79 -2.87
CA ILE A 305 -18.31 66.37 -3.87
C ILE A 305 -18.96 67.60 -4.53
N GLY A 306 -19.38 68.58 -3.72
CA GLY A 306 -20.05 69.79 -4.20
C GLY A 306 -19.14 70.79 -4.92
N ASN A 307 -17.82 70.56 -4.98
CA ASN A 307 -16.86 71.53 -5.50
C ASN A 307 -16.32 71.19 -6.90
N ASN A 308 -16.75 71.97 -7.89
CA ASN A 308 -16.34 71.81 -9.29
C ASN A 308 -14.83 71.98 -9.56
N ILE A 309 -14.10 72.69 -8.70
CA ILE A 309 -12.65 72.84 -8.86
C ILE A 309 -11.99 71.54 -8.43
N ILE A 310 -12.21 71.08 -7.20
CA ILE A 310 -11.52 69.91 -6.63
C ILE A 310 -11.80 68.61 -7.41
N VAL A 311 -13.07 68.32 -7.72
CA VAL A 311 -13.46 67.11 -8.47
C VAL A 311 -12.70 67.01 -9.81
N LYS A 312 -12.43 68.15 -10.46
CA LYS A 312 -11.72 68.20 -11.74
C LYS A 312 -10.19 68.17 -11.63
N VAL A 313 -9.59 68.67 -10.54
CA VAL A 313 -8.12 68.57 -10.33
C VAL A 313 -7.74 67.19 -9.79
N MET A 314 -8.66 66.49 -9.10
CA MET A 314 -8.39 65.23 -8.39
C MET A 314 -7.60 64.16 -9.18
N PRO A 315 -7.94 63.82 -10.45
CA PRO A 315 -7.17 62.84 -11.21
C PRO A 315 -5.70 63.26 -11.40
N SER A 316 -5.47 64.56 -11.50
CA SER A 316 -4.14 65.14 -11.69
C SER A 316 -3.33 65.14 -10.40
N LEU A 317 -4.00 65.45 -9.27
CA LEU A 317 -3.40 65.37 -7.94
C LEU A 317 -3.00 63.93 -7.60
N LEU A 318 -3.84 62.94 -7.95
CA LEU A 318 -3.53 61.53 -7.72
C LEU A 318 -2.36 61.04 -8.59
N LYS A 319 -2.29 61.42 -9.88
CA LYS A 319 -1.11 61.13 -10.73
C LYS A 319 0.19 61.72 -10.15
N ALA A 320 0.14 62.95 -9.65
CA ALA A 320 1.28 63.58 -9.00
C ALA A 320 1.65 62.88 -7.67
N ALA A 321 0.65 62.48 -6.88
CA ALA A 321 0.84 61.73 -5.64
C ALA A 321 1.51 60.37 -5.88
N VAL A 322 1.05 59.61 -6.89
CA VAL A 322 1.64 58.33 -7.30
C VAL A 322 3.12 58.45 -7.67
N THR A 323 3.53 59.58 -8.24
CA THR A 323 4.95 59.85 -8.59
C THR A 323 5.80 60.22 -7.35
N TYR A 324 5.16 60.67 -6.27
CA TYR A 324 5.82 61.19 -5.07
C TYR A 324 5.87 60.20 -3.90
N VAL A 325 4.93 59.26 -3.82
CA VAL A 325 4.95 58.19 -2.82
C VAL A 325 6.20 57.35 -3.06
N LYS A 326 7.12 57.35 -2.10
CA LYS A 326 8.20 56.37 -2.02
C LYS A 326 7.57 55.00 -1.78
N THR A 327 7.21 54.30 -2.85
CA THR A 327 6.80 52.92 -2.74
C THR A 327 7.99 52.07 -2.28
N PRO A 328 7.74 50.96 -1.56
CA PRO A 328 8.72 49.88 -1.51
C PRO A 328 9.16 49.56 -2.94
N GLU A 329 10.43 49.17 -3.16
CA GLU A 329 11.01 48.87 -4.50
C GLU A 329 10.23 47.80 -5.32
N SER A 330 9.15 47.23 -4.78
CA SER A 330 8.44 46.05 -5.27
C SER A 330 7.09 46.29 -5.97
N ILE A 331 6.52 47.50 -6.02
CA ILE A 331 5.22 47.77 -6.70
C ILE A 331 5.30 49.03 -7.56
N ASP A 332 5.12 48.90 -8.87
CA ASP A 332 5.09 50.01 -9.82
C ASP A 332 3.67 50.61 -9.95
N LEU A 333 3.39 51.65 -9.16
CA LEU A 333 2.10 52.34 -9.18
C LEU A 333 1.92 53.29 -10.38
N THR A 334 2.94 53.49 -11.23
CA THR A 334 2.86 54.44 -12.36
C THR A 334 1.89 53.99 -13.46
N LYS A 335 1.51 52.70 -13.45
CA LYS A 335 0.55 52.08 -14.38
C LYS A 335 -0.92 52.30 -14.00
N LEU A 336 -1.20 52.94 -12.86
CA LEU A 336 -2.56 53.24 -12.43
C LEU A 336 -3.22 54.30 -13.34
N ASP A 337 -4.47 54.06 -13.73
CA ASP A 337 -5.25 54.92 -14.60
C ASP A 337 -6.38 55.61 -13.82
N PHE A 338 -6.26 56.95 -13.74
CA PHE A 338 -7.23 57.83 -13.08
C PHE A 338 -8.09 58.63 -14.07
N GLU A 339 -7.94 58.45 -15.39
CA GLU A 339 -8.66 59.25 -16.39
C GLU A 339 -10.13 58.85 -16.53
N GLY A 340 -11.02 59.82 -16.76
CA GLY A 340 -12.45 59.56 -16.96
C GLY A 340 -13.21 59.06 -15.71
N VAL A 341 -12.57 59.05 -14.54
CA VAL A 341 -13.17 58.71 -13.25
C VAL A 341 -14.04 59.88 -12.77
N ASP A 342 -15.28 59.58 -12.37
CA ASP A 342 -16.18 60.56 -11.77
C ASP A 342 -15.96 60.65 -10.26
N PHE A 343 -15.04 61.52 -9.86
CA PHE A 343 -14.67 61.71 -8.45
C PHE A 343 -15.84 62.14 -7.55
N SER A 344 -16.93 62.67 -8.10
CA SER A 344 -18.15 62.93 -7.31
C SER A 344 -18.79 61.62 -6.83
N THR A 345 -18.84 60.62 -7.71
CA THR A 345 -19.34 59.27 -7.39
C THR A 345 -18.33 58.55 -6.48
N GLU A 346 -17.02 58.66 -6.75
CA GLU A 346 -15.97 58.06 -5.91
C GLU A 346 -16.03 58.53 -4.45
N PHE A 347 -16.14 59.84 -4.20
CA PHE A 347 -16.23 60.35 -2.82
C PHE A 347 -17.50 59.87 -2.10
N THR A 348 -18.59 59.64 -2.84
CA THR A 348 -19.82 59.04 -2.29
C THR A 348 -19.60 57.58 -1.91
N THR A 349 -18.86 56.81 -2.73
CA THR A 349 -18.47 55.43 -2.41
C THR A 349 -17.55 55.38 -1.19
N ILE A 350 -16.54 56.25 -1.13
CA ILE A 350 -15.61 56.38 0.01
C ILE A 350 -16.37 56.72 1.29
N GLN A 351 -17.35 57.63 1.22
CA GLN A 351 -18.24 57.93 2.35
C GLN A 351 -18.98 56.68 2.82
N GLY A 352 -19.57 55.92 1.89
CA GLY A 352 -20.26 54.67 2.21
C GLY A 352 -19.36 53.59 2.82
N ILE A 353 -18.10 53.50 2.40
CA ILE A 353 -17.11 52.59 2.98
C ILE A 353 -16.75 53.05 4.41
N TYR A 354 -16.47 54.35 4.59
CA TYR A 354 -16.18 54.94 5.89
C TYR A 354 -17.33 54.72 6.88
N ASP A 355 -18.57 54.97 6.47
CA ASP A 355 -19.77 54.78 7.28
C ASP A 355 -19.89 53.34 7.79
N ASN A 356 -19.70 52.37 6.90
CA ASN A 356 -19.74 50.95 7.27
C ASN A 356 -18.61 50.59 8.23
N LEU A 357 -17.37 51.06 8.00
CA LEU A 357 -16.25 50.82 8.91
C LEU A 357 -16.40 51.52 10.26
N TYR A 358 -17.05 52.69 10.28
CA TYR A 358 -17.37 53.43 11.49
C TYR A 358 -18.45 52.69 12.30
N ASP A 359 -19.51 52.23 11.65
CA ASP A 359 -20.62 51.47 12.26
C ASP A 359 -20.17 50.06 12.72
N ALA A 360 -19.15 49.49 12.07
CA ALA A 360 -18.43 48.30 12.53
C ALA A 360 -17.53 48.55 13.76
N GLY A 361 -17.32 49.81 14.16
CA GLY A 361 -16.44 50.20 15.27
C GLY A 361 -14.94 50.19 14.93
N PHE A 362 -14.57 49.88 13.68
CA PHE A 362 -13.18 49.77 13.25
C PHE A 362 -12.45 51.12 13.33
N ILE A 363 -13.07 52.19 12.84
CA ILE A 363 -12.50 53.55 12.88
C ILE A 363 -12.20 53.98 14.33
N THR A 364 -13.15 53.75 15.23
CA THR A 364 -12.99 54.03 16.67
C THR A 364 -11.83 53.23 17.28
N SER A 365 -11.70 51.94 16.90
CA SER A 365 -10.61 51.08 17.37
C SER A 365 -9.24 51.56 16.88
N MET A 366 -9.13 51.95 15.60
CA MET A 366 -7.90 52.47 14.98
C MET A 366 -7.41 53.74 15.70
N ILE A 367 -8.34 54.65 15.99
CA ILE A 367 -8.07 55.91 16.71
C ILE A 367 -7.58 55.65 18.14
N SER A 368 -8.12 54.63 18.81
CA SER A 368 -7.70 54.26 20.16
C SER A 368 -6.33 53.56 20.25
N GLY A 369 -5.72 53.23 19.11
CA GLY A 369 -4.44 52.50 19.03
C GLY A 369 -4.55 50.99 19.22
N ASN A 370 -5.74 50.48 19.52
CA ASN A 370 -6.06 49.05 19.61
C ASN A 370 -6.88 48.63 18.40
N LEU A 371 -6.22 48.46 17.24
CA LEU A 371 -6.86 47.96 16.02
C LEU A 371 -7.60 46.65 16.32
N SER A 372 -8.92 46.68 16.24
CA SER A 372 -9.76 45.52 16.50
C SER A 372 -10.88 45.40 15.49
N VAL A 373 -10.99 44.24 14.88
CA VAL A 373 -12.14 43.76 14.13
C VAL A 373 -13.13 43.13 15.12
N ASP A 374 -14.40 43.54 15.07
CA ASP A 374 -15.49 42.93 15.82
C ASP A 374 -16.24 41.91 14.92
N PRO A 375 -16.05 40.59 15.11
CA PRO A 375 -16.69 39.58 14.28
C PRO A 375 -18.23 39.63 14.32
N SER A 376 -18.83 40.18 15.38
CA SER A 376 -20.30 40.33 15.49
C SER A 376 -20.87 41.38 14.53
N LYS A 377 -20.00 42.17 13.91
CA LYS A 377 -20.31 43.23 12.94
C LYS A 377 -19.87 42.86 11.52
N GLN A 378 -19.68 41.58 11.22
CA GLN A 378 -19.26 41.06 9.92
C GLN A 378 -19.98 41.72 8.74
N ASP A 379 -21.31 41.85 8.79
CA ASP A 379 -22.11 42.41 7.70
C ASP A 379 -21.63 43.81 7.27
N PHE A 380 -21.26 44.68 8.23
CA PHE A 380 -20.73 46.01 7.92
C PHE A 380 -19.36 45.95 7.23
N TYR A 381 -18.48 45.02 7.64
CA TYR A 381 -17.19 44.82 6.96
C TYR A 381 -17.38 44.27 5.54
N ILE A 382 -18.29 43.31 5.35
CA ILE A 382 -18.60 42.74 4.04
C ILE A 382 -19.24 43.79 3.12
N ASP A 383 -20.18 44.59 3.62
CA ASP A 383 -20.78 45.68 2.85
C ASP A 383 -19.73 46.75 2.46
N ALA A 384 -18.76 47.04 3.35
CA ALA A 384 -17.65 47.93 3.03
C ALA A 384 -16.75 47.35 1.92
N LEU A 385 -16.44 46.06 1.99
CA LEU A 385 -15.67 45.35 0.97
C LEU A 385 -16.42 45.26 -0.37
N GLU A 386 -17.73 45.03 -0.34
CA GLU A 386 -18.59 45.00 -1.54
C GLU A 386 -18.60 46.37 -2.24
N LYS A 387 -18.73 47.46 -1.47
CA LYS A 387 -18.66 48.84 -1.98
C LYS A 387 -17.28 49.15 -2.56
N LEU A 388 -16.21 48.74 -1.88
CA LEU A 388 -14.84 48.89 -2.39
C LEU A 388 -14.61 48.11 -3.69
N ALA A 389 -15.14 46.89 -3.78
CA ALA A 389 -15.00 46.05 -4.96
C ALA A 389 -15.88 46.51 -6.15
N SER A 390 -16.92 47.30 -5.87
CA SER A 390 -17.81 47.91 -6.88
C SER A 390 -17.37 49.33 -7.26
N ASP A 391 -16.34 49.86 -6.60
CA ASP A 391 -15.84 51.20 -6.81
C ASP A 391 -15.19 51.33 -8.20
N PRO A 392 -15.63 52.26 -9.07
CA PRO A 392 -15.14 52.35 -10.44
C PRO A 392 -13.63 52.59 -10.53
N LEU A 393 -13.05 53.36 -9.61
CA LEU A 393 -11.61 53.61 -9.56
C LEU A 393 -10.84 52.33 -9.15
N VAL A 394 -11.31 51.62 -8.14
CA VAL A 394 -10.71 50.33 -7.70
C VAL A 394 -10.81 49.31 -8.82
N VAL A 395 -12.00 49.08 -9.37
CA VAL A 395 -12.27 48.14 -10.46
C VAL A 395 -11.33 48.38 -11.65
N LYS A 396 -11.17 49.64 -12.05
CA LYS A 396 -10.33 50.02 -13.19
C LYS A 396 -8.86 49.66 -12.97
N ASN A 397 -8.40 49.71 -11.73
CA ASN A 397 -7.00 49.54 -11.36
C ASN A 397 -6.67 48.18 -10.73
N LEU A 398 -7.67 47.37 -10.38
CA LEU A 398 -7.48 46.11 -9.67
C LEU A 398 -6.64 45.11 -10.48
N SER A 399 -6.79 45.11 -11.81
CA SER A 399 -5.97 44.27 -12.70
C SER A 399 -4.47 44.58 -12.60
N VAL A 400 -4.10 45.86 -12.49
CA VAL A 400 -2.71 46.32 -12.31
C VAL A 400 -2.21 45.88 -10.94
N LEU A 401 -3.00 46.14 -9.89
CA LEU A 401 -2.62 45.81 -8.51
C LEU A 401 -2.41 44.29 -8.30
N MET A 402 -3.26 43.47 -8.91
CA MET A 402 -3.13 42.01 -8.83
C MET A 402 -1.92 41.49 -9.61
N SER A 403 -1.65 42.03 -10.81
CA SER A 403 -0.44 41.70 -11.59
C SER A 403 0.84 42.06 -10.84
N GLU A 404 0.92 43.27 -10.27
CA GLU A 404 2.08 43.70 -9.46
C GLU A 404 2.23 42.86 -8.18
N SER A 405 1.10 42.47 -7.56
CA SER A 405 1.11 41.55 -6.41
C SER A 405 1.62 40.16 -6.79
N ALA A 406 1.23 39.64 -7.96
CA ALA A 406 1.73 38.38 -8.51
C ALA A 406 3.24 38.42 -8.78
N ILE A 407 3.75 39.54 -9.33
CA ILE A 407 5.20 39.77 -9.52
C ILE A 407 5.92 39.75 -8.18
N ASN A 408 5.38 40.41 -7.16
CA ASN A 408 5.98 40.42 -5.83
C ASN A 408 5.99 39.02 -5.19
N ILE A 409 4.90 38.25 -5.32
CA ILE A 409 4.85 36.85 -4.87
C ILE A 409 5.92 36.02 -5.57
N LYS A 410 6.08 36.17 -6.89
CA LYS A 410 7.14 35.48 -7.66
C LYS A 410 8.55 35.86 -7.16
N ASN A 411 8.78 37.12 -6.85
CA ASN A 411 10.08 37.57 -6.30
C ASN A 411 10.35 36.98 -4.91
N LEU A 412 9.32 36.75 -4.10
CA LEU A 412 9.44 36.14 -2.77
C LEU A 412 9.59 34.62 -2.80
N THR A 413 8.83 33.93 -3.66
CA THR A 413 8.78 32.46 -3.70
C THR A 413 9.71 31.85 -4.73
N GLY A 414 10.13 32.62 -5.75
CA GLY A 414 10.84 32.12 -6.93
C GLY A 414 9.95 31.48 -7.99
N TYR A 415 8.64 31.32 -7.72
CA TYR A 415 7.69 30.62 -8.58
C TYR A 415 6.55 31.56 -9.01
N GLU A 416 6.14 31.44 -10.28
CA GLU A 416 5.02 32.21 -10.80
C GLU A 416 3.69 31.56 -10.42
N ILE A 417 3.36 31.55 -9.12
CA ILE A 417 2.16 30.90 -8.56
C ILE A 417 0.87 31.55 -9.08
N LEU A 418 0.89 32.87 -9.26
CA LEU A 418 -0.16 33.64 -9.90
C LEU A 418 0.36 34.17 -11.22
N LYS A 419 -0.46 34.17 -12.28
CA LYS A 419 -0.07 34.73 -13.58
C LYS A 419 0.35 36.18 -13.46
N LEU A 420 1.41 36.54 -14.18
CA LEU A 420 1.90 37.93 -14.16
C LEU A 420 1.15 38.84 -15.14
N ASP A 421 0.48 38.25 -16.14
CA ASP A 421 -0.22 39.02 -17.18
C ASP A 421 -1.43 39.76 -16.60
N GLN A 422 -1.41 41.09 -16.74
CA GLN A 422 -2.47 41.99 -16.29
C GLN A 422 -3.83 41.68 -16.95
N GLU A 423 -3.84 41.22 -18.21
CA GLU A 423 -5.08 40.99 -18.95
C GLU A 423 -5.98 39.93 -18.30
N VAL A 424 -5.38 38.96 -17.60
CA VAL A 424 -6.11 37.86 -16.94
C VAL A 424 -6.92 38.37 -15.73
N TYR A 425 -6.54 39.52 -15.15
CA TYR A 425 -7.21 40.10 -13.98
C TYR A 425 -8.29 41.12 -14.32
N LYS A 426 -8.61 41.32 -15.61
CA LYS A 426 -9.61 42.30 -16.02
C LYS A 426 -11.03 41.87 -15.62
N GLN A 427 -11.84 42.85 -15.22
CA GLN A 427 -13.22 42.61 -14.84
C GLN A 427 -14.08 42.21 -16.06
N THR A 428 -15.08 41.36 -15.85
CA THR A 428 -16.12 41.05 -16.85
C THR A 428 -16.91 42.32 -17.19
N THR A 429 -16.97 42.71 -18.46
CA THR A 429 -17.96 43.69 -18.95
C THR A 429 -19.19 42.96 -19.49
N ASP A 430 -20.40 43.51 -19.28
CA ASP A 430 -21.76 42.96 -19.55
C ASP A 430 -22.03 42.31 -20.94
N ASN A 431 -21.04 42.22 -21.82
CA ASN A 431 -21.13 41.65 -23.17
C ASN A 431 -20.57 40.22 -23.30
N GLY A 432 -20.46 39.46 -22.22
CA GLY A 432 -20.22 38.01 -22.27
C GLY A 432 -18.82 37.58 -22.73
N LYS A 433 -17.78 38.39 -22.46
CA LYS A 433 -16.37 37.95 -22.55
C LYS A 433 -15.82 37.68 -21.15
N THR A 434 -15.07 36.58 -21.05
CA THR A 434 -14.23 36.09 -19.93
C THR A 434 -13.50 37.21 -19.18
N GLY A 435 -13.69 37.26 -17.86
CA GLY A 435 -13.17 38.26 -16.94
C GLY A 435 -13.68 37.99 -15.51
N ILE A 436 -13.05 38.59 -14.50
CA ILE A 436 -13.33 38.32 -13.07
C ILE A 436 -14.46 39.19 -12.53
N ASP A 437 -15.42 38.62 -11.79
CA ASP A 437 -16.41 39.38 -11.01
C ASP A 437 -15.83 39.76 -9.64
N TRP A 438 -14.96 40.78 -9.61
CA TRP A 438 -14.27 41.23 -8.40
C TRP A 438 -15.18 41.53 -7.21
N LYS A 439 -16.43 41.95 -7.48
CA LYS A 439 -17.43 42.18 -6.44
C LYS A 439 -17.77 40.87 -5.73
N LYS A 440 -18.16 39.85 -6.50
CA LYS A 440 -18.45 38.51 -5.97
C LYS A 440 -17.23 37.92 -5.26
N GLU A 441 -16.05 38.02 -5.88
CA GLU A 441 -14.83 37.38 -5.37
C GLU A 441 -14.36 37.96 -4.03
N ILE A 442 -14.29 39.29 -3.91
CA ILE A 442 -13.85 39.95 -2.67
C ILE A 442 -14.85 39.67 -1.54
N VAL A 443 -16.15 39.62 -1.83
CA VAL A 443 -17.19 39.27 -0.85
C VAL A 443 -17.05 37.81 -0.40
N THR A 444 -16.80 36.87 -1.32
CA THR A 444 -16.56 35.45 -0.99
C THR A 444 -15.33 35.29 -0.10
N LEU A 445 -14.22 35.94 -0.46
CA LEU A 445 -12.97 35.93 0.32
C LEU A 445 -13.17 36.54 1.72
N GLY A 446 -13.85 37.70 1.81
CA GLY A 446 -14.16 38.35 3.08
C GLY A 446 -15.00 37.44 3.98
N ASN A 447 -16.07 36.85 3.44
CA ASN A 447 -16.91 35.90 4.18
C ASN A 447 -16.13 34.67 4.65
N ALA A 448 -15.24 34.14 3.82
CA ALA A 448 -14.40 33.00 4.17
C ALA A 448 -13.46 33.33 5.34
N VAL A 449 -12.87 34.53 5.38
CA VAL A 449 -12.00 34.97 6.49
C VAL A 449 -12.74 34.95 7.83
N PHE A 450 -13.93 35.55 7.90
CA PHE A 450 -14.72 35.56 9.14
C PHE A 450 -15.20 34.17 9.54
N LYS A 451 -15.70 33.37 8.59
CA LYS A 451 -16.15 32.00 8.85
C LYS A 451 -15.00 31.09 9.30
N LEU A 452 -13.81 31.22 8.70
CA LEU A 452 -12.61 30.46 9.12
C LEU A 452 -12.14 30.90 10.50
N SER A 453 -12.17 32.20 10.79
CA SER A 453 -11.81 32.71 12.10
C SER A 453 -12.70 32.14 13.21
N ASP A 454 -14.02 32.08 12.98
CA ASP A 454 -14.98 31.44 13.89
C ASP A 454 -14.74 29.94 14.01
N ALA A 455 -14.62 29.23 12.88
CA ALA A 455 -14.44 27.77 12.87
C ALA A 455 -13.15 27.32 13.59
N LEU A 456 -12.08 28.09 13.44
CA LEU A 456 -10.75 27.79 13.98
C LEU A 456 -10.49 28.44 15.36
N GLY A 457 -11.39 29.29 15.84
CA GLY A 457 -11.20 30.07 17.06
C GLY A 457 -9.96 30.98 16.98
N ILE A 458 -9.70 31.53 15.79
CA ILE A 458 -8.62 32.49 15.55
C ILE A 458 -9.13 33.88 15.94
N SER A 459 -8.32 34.64 16.67
CA SER A 459 -8.58 36.06 16.90
C SER A 459 -8.00 36.85 15.74
N LEU A 460 -8.87 37.55 14.99
CA LEU A 460 -8.44 38.48 13.94
C LEU A 460 -7.59 39.65 14.50
N ASN A 461 -7.59 39.86 15.82
CA ASN A 461 -6.99 41.03 16.48
C ASN A 461 -5.61 40.78 17.11
N GLU A 462 -5.30 39.55 17.50
CA GLU A 462 -4.06 39.23 18.22
C GLU A 462 -3.02 38.52 17.34
N ASP A 463 -3.46 37.48 16.61
CA ASP A 463 -2.57 36.57 15.89
C ASP A 463 -2.71 36.66 14.37
N GLY A 464 -3.87 37.12 13.88
CA GLY A 464 -4.27 36.87 12.50
C GLY A 464 -4.14 35.39 12.15
N PHE A 465 -3.75 35.07 10.92
CA PHE A 465 -3.55 33.69 10.47
C PHE A 465 -2.13 33.13 10.77
N LYS A 466 -1.35 33.70 11.70
CA LYS A 466 0.04 33.26 12.00
C LYS A 466 0.18 31.78 12.41
N ASN A 467 -0.86 31.20 13.03
CA ASN A 467 -0.90 29.79 13.45
C ASN A 467 -1.93 28.97 12.66
N LEU A 468 -2.29 29.41 11.45
CA LEU A 468 -3.34 28.78 10.64
C LEU A 468 -3.10 27.28 10.44
N ASN A 469 -1.87 26.85 10.17
CA ASN A 469 -1.55 25.43 9.97
C ASN A 469 -1.90 24.59 11.20
N THR A 470 -1.43 24.98 12.40
CA THR A 470 -1.74 24.24 13.64
C THR A 470 -3.24 24.24 13.93
N LYS A 471 -3.91 25.36 13.71
CA LYS A 471 -5.37 25.48 13.95
C LYS A 471 -6.20 24.66 12.96
N LEU A 472 -5.80 24.59 11.69
CA LEU A 472 -6.42 23.73 10.69
C LEU A 472 -6.22 22.25 11.05
N LEU A 473 -5.00 21.87 11.45
CA LEU A 473 -4.71 20.52 11.92
C LEU A 473 -5.58 20.13 13.13
N ASP A 474 -5.72 21.01 14.12
CA ASP A 474 -6.62 20.79 15.26
C ASP A 474 -8.09 20.71 14.84
N ALA A 475 -8.50 21.47 13.82
CA ALA A 475 -9.87 21.47 13.32
C ALA A 475 -10.21 20.20 12.52
N PHE A 476 -9.24 19.61 11.83
CA PHE A 476 -9.42 18.36 11.08
C PHE A 476 -9.66 17.15 11.99
N LYS A 477 -9.32 17.25 13.29
CA LYS A 477 -9.60 16.24 14.31
C LYS A 477 -11.00 16.35 14.94
N ASP A 478 -11.69 17.46 14.73
CA ASP A 478 -13.02 17.73 15.29
C ASP A 478 -14.03 17.77 14.16
N GLU A 479 -14.90 16.75 14.10
CA GLU A 479 -15.89 16.60 13.02
C GLU A 479 -16.73 17.88 12.78
N ASN A 480 -17.11 18.60 13.84
CA ASN A 480 -17.91 19.82 13.69
C ASN A 480 -17.08 20.98 13.12
N LYS A 481 -15.82 21.13 13.55
CA LYS A 481 -14.93 22.16 12.99
C LYS A 481 -14.49 21.83 11.58
N PHE A 482 -14.17 20.56 11.31
CA PHE A 482 -13.86 20.06 9.97
C PHE A 482 -15.02 20.35 9.00
N ASN A 483 -16.25 19.99 9.35
CA ASN A 483 -17.42 20.25 8.50
C ASN A 483 -17.58 21.75 8.18
N LYS A 484 -17.38 22.63 9.16
CA LYS A 484 -17.36 24.09 8.92
C LYS A 484 -16.24 24.50 7.96
N VAL A 485 -15.01 24.02 8.18
CA VAL A 485 -13.86 24.33 7.29
C VAL A 485 -14.09 23.81 5.88
N ARG A 486 -14.60 22.59 5.74
CA ARG A 486 -14.99 21.95 4.48
C ARG A 486 -16.04 22.77 3.74
N GLU A 487 -17.10 23.23 4.41
CA GLU A 487 -18.12 24.10 3.82
C GLU A 487 -17.52 25.43 3.32
N ILE A 488 -16.54 26.00 4.03
CA ILE A 488 -15.88 27.24 3.62
C ILE A 488 -14.97 27.02 2.40
N LEU A 489 -14.26 25.90 2.34
CA LEU A 489 -13.37 25.57 1.22
C LEU A 489 -14.15 25.17 -0.03
N VAL A 490 -15.10 24.25 0.10
CA VAL A 490 -15.79 23.59 -1.04
C VAL A 490 -17.08 24.30 -1.42
N GLY A 491 -17.70 25.04 -0.49
CA GLY A 491 -19.04 25.57 -0.64
C GLY A 491 -20.12 24.58 -0.16
N VAL A 492 -21.34 25.08 0.01
CA VAL A 492 -22.48 24.28 0.46
C VAL A 492 -23.71 24.56 -0.39
N THR A 493 -24.49 23.53 -0.67
CA THR A 493 -25.85 23.71 -1.20
C THR A 493 -26.81 23.58 -0.04
N THR A 494 -27.45 24.69 0.33
CA THR A 494 -28.41 24.73 1.43
C THR A 494 -29.64 23.87 1.14
N ALA A 495 -30.40 23.50 2.18
CA ALA A 495 -31.62 22.71 2.04
C ALA A 495 -32.71 23.38 1.18
N SER A 496 -32.63 24.71 0.97
CA SER A 496 -33.48 25.47 0.06
C SER A 496 -33.04 25.40 -1.41
N GLY A 497 -31.91 24.75 -1.70
CA GLY A 497 -31.31 24.66 -3.03
C GLY A 497 -30.45 25.87 -3.40
N GLU A 498 -30.23 26.83 -2.49
CA GLU A 498 -29.31 27.95 -2.73
C GLU A 498 -27.87 27.46 -2.57
N LYS A 499 -27.06 27.69 -3.61
CA LYS A 499 -25.62 27.41 -3.61
C LYS A 499 -24.89 28.56 -2.95
N GLN A 500 -24.16 28.28 -1.88
CA GLN A 500 -23.14 29.18 -1.33
C GLN A 500 -21.79 28.73 -1.84
N ASP A 501 -21.13 29.61 -2.58
CA ASP A 501 -19.80 29.39 -3.15
C ASP A 501 -18.74 29.34 -2.04
N GLY A 502 -17.83 28.37 -2.15
CA GLY A 502 -16.66 28.26 -1.27
C GLY A 502 -15.41 28.91 -1.88
N LEU A 503 -14.28 28.80 -1.19
CA LEU A 503 -13.00 29.28 -1.69
C LEU A 503 -12.59 28.61 -3.01
N PHE A 504 -12.93 27.33 -3.21
CA PHE A 504 -12.67 26.60 -4.46
C PHE A 504 -13.64 26.97 -5.59
N ASP A 505 -14.64 27.81 -5.35
CA ASP A 505 -15.50 28.41 -6.38
C ASP A 505 -15.02 29.80 -6.81
N THR A 506 -13.95 30.32 -6.20
CA THR A 506 -13.41 31.64 -6.53
C THR A 506 -12.62 31.63 -7.83
N PHE A 507 -12.43 32.82 -8.38
CA PHE A 507 -11.61 33.09 -9.57
C PHE A 507 -10.16 32.57 -9.49
N LEU A 508 -9.67 32.19 -8.30
CA LEU A 508 -8.32 31.65 -8.15
C LEU A 508 -8.14 30.34 -8.93
N LEU A 509 -9.17 29.49 -8.99
CA LEU A 509 -9.16 28.24 -9.74
C LEU A 509 -9.75 28.40 -11.16
N ASP A 510 -10.52 29.47 -11.40
CA ASP A 510 -11.13 29.82 -12.69
C ASP A 510 -10.20 30.73 -13.51
N GLU A 511 -10.46 30.88 -14.82
CA GLU A 511 -9.65 31.73 -15.75
C GLU A 511 -8.14 31.40 -15.81
N ASN A 512 -7.72 30.28 -15.19
CA ASN A 512 -6.35 29.78 -15.21
C ASN A 512 -5.36 30.79 -14.57
N ILE A 513 -5.80 31.53 -13.53
CA ILE A 513 -5.03 32.58 -12.85
C ILE A 513 -3.97 32.00 -11.92
N PHE A 514 -4.35 30.99 -11.13
CA PHE A 514 -3.38 30.16 -10.44
C PHE A 514 -2.64 29.31 -11.47
N ASN A 515 -1.32 29.50 -11.54
CA ASN A 515 -0.47 28.68 -12.39
C ASN A 515 -0.23 27.35 -11.68
N ILE A 516 -1.10 26.38 -11.97
CA ILE A 516 -1.09 25.09 -11.29
C ILE A 516 0.26 24.37 -11.45
N THR A 517 0.88 24.47 -12.62
CA THR A 517 2.22 23.91 -12.88
C THR A 517 3.26 24.46 -11.90
N GLU A 518 3.33 25.79 -11.76
CA GLU A 518 4.28 26.44 -10.85
C GLU A 518 3.90 26.22 -9.37
N GLY A 519 2.60 26.13 -9.06
CA GLY A 519 2.10 25.73 -7.74
C GLY A 519 2.55 24.31 -7.35
N ILE A 520 2.45 23.34 -8.26
CA ILE A 520 2.94 21.97 -8.06
C ILE A 520 4.48 21.97 -7.97
N ASN A 521 5.19 22.71 -8.81
CA ASN A 521 6.65 22.83 -8.73
C ASN A 521 7.10 23.38 -7.37
N CYS A 522 6.38 24.38 -6.86
CA CYS A 522 6.57 24.96 -5.53
C CYS A 522 6.32 23.91 -4.43
N LEU A 523 5.21 23.16 -4.50
CA LEU A 523 4.87 22.09 -3.55
C LEU A 523 5.98 21.02 -3.45
N PHE A 524 6.46 20.52 -4.59
CA PHE A 524 7.54 19.53 -4.65
C PHE A 524 8.92 20.10 -4.24
N SER A 525 9.06 21.43 -4.18
CA SER A 525 10.25 22.12 -3.65
C SER A 525 10.20 22.19 -2.12
N TYR A 526 9.04 22.53 -1.56
CA TYR A 526 8.81 22.56 -0.11
C TYR A 526 8.78 21.16 0.51
N TYR A 527 8.31 20.15 -0.22
CA TYR A 527 8.27 18.75 0.22
C TYR A 527 9.02 17.83 -0.75
N PRO A 528 10.38 17.84 -0.76
CA PRO A 528 11.18 17.05 -1.71
C PRO A 528 10.94 15.54 -1.64
N VAL A 529 10.47 15.03 -0.49
CA VAL A 529 10.18 13.60 -0.27
C VAL A 529 9.16 13.05 -1.27
N LEU A 530 8.23 13.89 -1.73
CA LEU A 530 7.20 13.54 -2.71
C LEU A 530 7.80 13.00 -4.02
N LYS A 531 8.99 13.48 -4.43
CA LYS A 531 9.72 13.01 -5.63
C LYS A 531 10.16 11.55 -5.55
N THR A 532 10.24 11.00 -4.35
CA THR A 532 10.60 9.58 -4.13
C THR A 532 9.47 8.65 -4.56
N TYR A 533 8.23 9.13 -4.49
CA TYR A 533 7.03 8.31 -4.64
C TYR A 533 6.21 8.69 -5.88
N MET A 534 6.35 9.91 -6.38
CA MET A 534 5.58 10.43 -7.52
C MET A 534 6.47 11.05 -8.59
N ASP A 535 6.04 10.87 -9.84
CA ASP A 535 6.57 11.64 -10.95
C ASP A 535 5.92 13.03 -10.98
N LYS A 536 6.71 14.04 -10.63
CA LYS A 536 6.30 15.45 -10.62
C LYS A 536 5.75 15.88 -11.99
N ASP A 537 6.35 15.44 -13.09
CA ASP A 537 5.96 15.89 -14.42
C ASP A 537 4.59 15.28 -14.82
N MET A 538 4.30 14.06 -14.36
CA MET A 538 2.98 13.43 -14.50
C MET A 538 1.90 14.13 -13.67
N VAL A 539 2.20 14.55 -12.43
CA VAL A 539 1.25 15.36 -11.64
C VAL A 539 0.95 16.68 -12.36
N VAL A 540 2.00 17.34 -12.88
CA VAL A 540 1.84 18.57 -13.66
C VAL A 540 0.96 18.33 -14.89
N GLU A 541 1.20 17.26 -15.66
CA GLU A 541 0.41 16.94 -16.85
C GLU A 541 -1.08 16.72 -16.54
N ASN A 542 -1.37 15.95 -15.49
CA ASN A 542 -2.74 15.63 -15.07
C ASN A 542 -3.53 16.87 -14.65
N PHE A 543 -2.90 17.82 -13.95
CA PHE A 543 -3.57 19.03 -13.52
C PHE A 543 -3.57 20.15 -14.57
N SER A 544 -2.56 20.25 -15.42
CA SER A 544 -2.44 21.34 -16.40
C SER A 544 -3.50 21.26 -17.51
N SER A 545 -4.09 20.09 -17.72
CA SER A 545 -5.16 19.84 -18.70
C SER A 545 -6.56 19.77 -18.08
N ALA A 546 -6.67 19.86 -16.75
CA ALA A 546 -7.93 19.71 -16.03
C ALA A 546 -8.78 20.98 -16.06
N THR A 547 -10.10 20.80 -16.13
CA THR A 547 -11.06 21.90 -15.94
C THR A 547 -11.14 22.31 -14.47
N HIS A 548 -11.59 23.55 -14.19
CA HIS A 548 -11.86 24.02 -12.82
C HIS A 548 -12.68 23.01 -12.02
N GLN A 549 -13.77 22.50 -12.60
CA GLN A 549 -14.64 21.55 -11.90
C GLN A 549 -13.93 20.23 -11.56
N GLN A 550 -13.02 19.75 -12.43
CA GLN A 550 -12.22 18.57 -12.14
C GLN A 550 -11.22 18.84 -11.00
N ILE A 551 -10.53 19.99 -11.03
CA ILE A 551 -9.60 20.40 -9.97
C ILE A 551 -10.34 20.57 -8.64
N LYS A 552 -11.49 21.25 -8.65
CA LYS A 552 -12.34 21.40 -7.46
C LYS A 552 -12.77 20.05 -6.90
N ASN A 553 -13.22 19.13 -7.75
CA ASN A 553 -13.62 17.78 -7.31
C ASN A 553 -12.43 17.02 -6.70
N GLU A 554 -11.25 17.15 -7.31
CA GLU A 554 -10.01 16.56 -6.80
C GLU A 554 -9.65 17.11 -5.42
N LEU A 555 -9.60 18.44 -5.27
CA LEU A 555 -9.31 19.13 -4.00
C LEU A 555 -10.38 18.87 -2.94
N THR A 556 -11.64 18.66 -3.35
CA THR A 556 -12.72 18.30 -2.42
C THR A 556 -12.50 16.90 -1.85
N ALA A 557 -12.13 15.93 -2.68
CA ALA A 557 -11.83 14.58 -2.23
C ALA A 557 -10.60 14.56 -1.30
N ILE A 558 -9.56 15.35 -1.61
CA ILE A 558 -8.39 15.61 -0.76
C ILE A 558 -8.82 16.14 0.63
N VAL A 559 -9.64 17.20 0.65
CA VAL A 559 -10.19 17.74 1.91
C VAL A 559 -10.99 16.70 2.68
N ASP A 560 -11.80 15.87 2.00
CA ASP A 560 -12.60 14.81 2.61
C ASP A 560 -11.75 13.68 3.24
N MET A 561 -10.49 13.53 2.83
CA MET A 561 -9.55 12.56 3.39
C MET A 561 -8.86 13.07 4.66
N CYS A 562 -8.73 14.39 4.83
CA CYS A 562 -7.97 15.01 5.93
C CYS A 562 -8.29 14.46 7.33
N PRO A 563 -9.56 14.23 7.74
CA PRO A 563 -9.86 13.68 9.06
C PRO A 563 -9.24 12.29 9.28
N ASP A 564 -9.42 11.38 8.33
CA ASP A 564 -8.87 10.02 8.38
C ASP A 564 -7.32 10.04 8.44
N VAL A 565 -6.67 10.99 7.74
CA VAL A 565 -5.20 11.19 7.83
C VAL A 565 -4.78 11.61 9.22
N MET A 566 -5.56 12.47 9.87
CA MET A 566 -5.28 12.96 11.21
C MET A 566 -5.53 11.87 12.27
N ASP A 567 -6.54 11.03 12.08
CA ASP A 567 -6.75 9.86 12.94
C ASP A 567 -5.57 8.89 12.86
N LEU A 568 -5.04 8.63 11.66
CA LEU A 568 -3.81 7.85 11.50
C LEU A 568 -2.60 8.51 12.15
N TYR A 569 -2.47 9.83 12.01
CA TYR A 569 -1.42 10.59 12.69
C TYR A 569 -1.50 10.40 14.20
N ASP A 570 -2.68 10.52 14.80
CA ASP A 570 -2.87 10.42 16.25
C ASP A 570 -2.67 9.00 16.79
N ILE A 571 -3.05 7.97 16.02
CA ILE A 571 -2.79 6.57 16.39
C ILE A 571 -1.30 6.26 16.32
N GLY A 572 -0.63 6.72 15.25
CA GLY A 572 0.75 6.35 14.98
C GLY A 572 1.80 7.25 15.65
N TYR A 573 1.46 8.47 16.04
CA TYR A 573 2.42 9.43 16.58
C TYR A 573 2.66 9.22 18.08
N ASN A 574 3.89 8.84 18.43
CA ASN A 574 4.31 8.79 19.82
C ASN A 574 4.91 10.13 20.25
N ALA A 575 4.22 10.85 21.14
CA ALA A 575 4.64 12.17 21.62
C ALA A 575 5.96 12.15 22.43
N GLU A 576 6.31 11.03 23.07
CA GLU A 576 7.52 10.90 23.88
C GLU A 576 8.76 10.66 23.02
N THR A 577 8.65 9.77 22.03
CA THR A 577 9.77 9.42 21.12
C THR A 577 9.84 10.35 19.91
N LYS A 578 8.77 11.11 19.63
CA LYS A 578 8.57 11.89 18.40
C LYS A 578 8.72 11.05 17.13
N VAL A 579 8.42 9.76 17.24
CA VAL A 579 8.46 8.81 16.12
C VAL A 579 7.03 8.47 15.74
N PHE A 580 6.75 8.53 14.44
CA PHE A 580 5.53 8.01 13.86
C PHE A 580 5.71 6.53 13.54
N THR A 581 4.86 5.69 14.12
CA THR A 581 4.80 4.25 13.85
C THR A 581 3.49 3.91 13.17
N PHE A 582 3.57 3.23 12.04
CA PHE A 582 2.40 2.79 11.29
C PHE A 582 2.27 1.28 11.43
N ASP A 583 1.41 0.85 12.35
CA ASP A 583 1.24 -0.56 12.69
C ASP A 583 0.00 -1.14 12.01
N LEU A 584 0.21 -1.85 10.90
CA LEU A 584 -0.85 -2.56 10.19
C LEU A 584 -1.45 -3.75 10.97
N SER A 585 -0.88 -4.11 12.13
CA SER A 585 -1.50 -5.08 13.03
C SER A 585 -2.58 -4.47 13.93
N ASN A 586 -2.67 -3.14 14.00
CA ASN A 586 -3.77 -2.43 14.68
C ASN A 586 -5.00 -2.38 13.76
N ALA A 587 -6.15 -2.89 14.25
CA ALA A 587 -7.39 -2.96 13.49
C ALA A 587 -7.96 -1.58 13.10
N GLU A 588 -7.77 -0.57 13.94
CA GLU A 588 -8.21 0.80 13.69
C GLU A 588 -7.36 1.45 12.60
N THR A 589 -6.02 1.36 12.69
CA THR A 589 -5.08 1.78 11.63
C THR A 589 -5.42 1.12 10.29
N LEU A 590 -5.71 -0.18 10.30
CA LEU A 590 -6.06 -0.95 9.12
C LEU A 590 -7.37 -0.47 8.49
N ASN A 591 -8.41 -0.25 9.29
CA ASN A 591 -9.71 0.20 8.80
C ASN A 591 -9.64 1.60 8.21
N ILE A 592 -9.02 2.55 8.92
CA ILE A 592 -8.84 3.92 8.42
C ILE A 592 -8.04 3.93 7.11
N THR A 593 -6.99 3.10 7.01
CA THR A 593 -6.22 2.94 5.77
C THR A 593 -7.08 2.45 4.60
N LYS A 594 -7.98 1.49 4.85
CA LYS A 594 -8.91 0.98 3.82
C LYS A 594 -9.94 2.02 3.41
N ASP A 595 -10.44 2.80 4.36
CA ASP A 595 -11.39 3.89 4.09
C ASP A 595 -10.73 4.96 3.24
N LEU A 596 -9.51 5.37 3.59
CA LEU A 596 -8.70 6.28 2.79
C LEU A 596 -8.41 5.76 1.38
N LEU A 597 -8.06 4.49 1.21
CA LEU A 597 -7.92 3.89 -0.12
C LEU A 597 -9.24 3.94 -0.92
N THR A 598 -10.38 3.80 -0.24
CA THR A 598 -11.71 3.95 -0.85
C THR A 598 -11.98 5.39 -1.28
N GLN A 599 -11.64 6.35 -0.43
CA GLN A 599 -11.72 7.76 -0.76
C GLN A 599 -10.80 8.08 -1.95
N PHE A 600 -9.56 7.58 -1.92
CA PHE A 600 -8.53 7.84 -2.93
C PHE A 600 -8.96 7.32 -4.31
N ASN A 601 -9.73 6.24 -4.38
CA ASN A 601 -10.30 5.74 -5.63
C ASN A 601 -11.33 6.70 -6.29
N LYS A 602 -11.84 7.69 -5.54
CA LYS A 602 -12.73 8.74 -6.06
C LYS A 602 -11.97 9.86 -6.78
N LEU A 603 -10.66 9.94 -6.59
CA LEU A 603 -9.78 10.88 -7.30
C LEU A 603 -9.77 10.54 -8.79
N ASN A 604 -9.69 11.58 -9.62
CA ASN A 604 -9.67 11.43 -11.09
C ASN A 604 -8.35 11.89 -11.68
N LEU A 605 -7.74 12.95 -11.14
CA LEU A 605 -6.48 13.51 -11.67
C LEU A 605 -5.26 12.77 -11.11
N LEU A 606 -5.32 12.30 -9.87
CA LEU A 606 -4.23 11.62 -9.19
C LEU A 606 -4.31 10.09 -9.29
N LYS A 607 -5.41 9.55 -9.85
CA LYS A 607 -5.68 8.11 -9.91
C LYS A 607 -4.61 7.32 -10.66
N ASP A 608 -4.09 7.88 -11.75
CA ASP A 608 -3.09 7.19 -12.58
C ASP A 608 -1.72 7.07 -11.90
N LEU A 609 -1.47 7.82 -10.82
CA LEU A 609 -0.26 7.71 -10.00
C LEU A 609 -0.29 6.52 -9.04
N ILE A 610 -1.47 5.92 -8.80
CA ILE A 610 -1.65 4.87 -7.78
C ILE A 610 -0.71 3.68 -8.01
N PRO A 611 -0.61 3.08 -9.21
CA PRO A 611 0.38 2.04 -9.51
C PRO A 611 1.80 2.37 -9.05
N ASP A 612 2.29 3.54 -9.42
CA ASP A 612 3.68 3.93 -9.20
C ASP A 612 3.93 4.22 -7.72
N VAL A 613 2.98 4.90 -7.06
CA VAL A 613 3.06 5.18 -5.62
C VAL A 613 2.98 3.88 -4.81
N VAL A 614 2.06 2.96 -5.14
CA VAL A 614 1.96 1.66 -4.48
C VAL A 614 3.24 0.84 -4.74
N TYR A 615 3.71 0.74 -5.98
CA TYR A 615 4.91 -0.01 -6.34
C TYR A 615 6.16 0.45 -5.60
N LYS A 616 6.45 1.76 -5.63
CA LYS A 616 7.61 2.37 -4.97
C LYS A 616 7.57 2.20 -3.45
N SER A 617 6.39 1.97 -2.93
CA SER A 617 6.15 1.96 -1.51
C SER A 617 5.96 0.58 -0.89
N PHE A 618 5.48 -0.39 -1.66
CA PHE A 618 5.21 -1.75 -1.22
C PHE A 618 6.39 -2.46 -0.52
N PRO A 619 7.66 -2.28 -0.94
CA PRO A 619 8.80 -2.85 -0.21
C PRO A 619 8.88 -2.37 1.24
N THR A 620 8.56 -1.09 1.48
CA THR A 620 8.60 -0.48 2.81
C THR A 620 7.45 -1.01 3.67
N ILE A 621 6.24 -1.14 3.08
CA ILE A 621 5.08 -1.76 3.73
C ILE A 621 5.40 -3.19 4.19
N ILE A 622 5.96 -4.03 3.31
CA ILE A 622 6.32 -5.42 3.64
C ILE A 622 7.33 -5.45 4.81
N LYS A 623 8.35 -4.59 4.75
CA LYS A 623 9.40 -4.51 5.77
C LYS A 623 8.86 -4.12 7.15
N GLU A 624 7.91 -3.19 7.21
CA GLU A 624 7.32 -2.77 8.48
C GLU A 624 6.30 -3.74 9.02
N ALA A 625 5.43 -4.24 8.15
CA ALA A 625 4.38 -5.15 8.56
C ALA A 625 4.96 -6.46 9.12
N PHE A 626 6.09 -6.93 8.57
CA PHE A 626 6.62 -8.27 8.85
C PHE A 626 8.08 -8.31 9.34
N GLY A 627 8.79 -7.19 9.39
CA GLY A 627 10.20 -7.12 9.82
C GLY A 627 11.21 -7.65 8.80
N SER A 628 10.78 -7.92 7.56
CA SER A 628 11.52 -8.61 6.51
C SER A 628 11.27 -7.92 5.17
N ASN A 629 12.26 -7.84 4.27
CA ASN A 629 12.04 -7.32 2.91
C ASN A 629 11.26 -8.31 2.01
N GLU A 630 11.00 -9.51 2.52
CA GLU A 630 10.34 -10.61 1.82
C GLU A 630 9.17 -11.15 2.64
N LEU A 631 8.07 -11.46 1.97
CA LEU A 631 6.92 -12.18 2.52
C LEU A 631 7.00 -13.63 2.03
N PHE A 632 7.49 -14.54 2.88
CA PHE A 632 7.69 -15.96 2.54
C PHE A 632 8.39 -16.16 1.18
N GLY A 633 9.56 -15.52 0.99
CA GLY A 633 10.36 -15.58 -0.24
C GLY A 633 9.86 -14.70 -1.40
N LEU A 634 8.70 -14.03 -1.26
CA LEU A 634 8.22 -13.04 -2.22
C LEU A 634 8.74 -11.65 -1.87
N ASN A 635 9.37 -10.98 -2.81
CA ASN A 635 9.77 -9.57 -2.68
C ASN A 635 8.85 -8.66 -3.49
N ALA A 636 9.06 -7.34 -3.40
CA ALA A 636 8.24 -6.35 -4.11
C ALA A 636 8.17 -6.57 -5.64
N TYR A 637 9.23 -7.10 -6.27
CA TYR A 637 9.23 -7.40 -7.72
C TYR A 637 8.38 -8.62 -8.09
N SER A 638 7.93 -9.38 -7.08
CA SER A 638 7.11 -10.55 -7.32
C SER A 638 5.66 -10.18 -7.64
N PHE A 639 5.22 -8.98 -7.25
CA PHE A 639 3.84 -8.51 -7.36
C PHE A 639 3.64 -7.65 -8.61
N ASN A 640 2.39 -7.57 -9.09
CA ASN A 640 2.04 -6.77 -10.25
C ASN A 640 1.24 -5.54 -9.86
N PHE A 641 1.76 -4.36 -10.19
CA PHE A 641 1.12 -3.08 -9.86
C PHE A 641 0.57 -2.37 -11.11
N ASN A 642 0.64 -2.97 -12.30
CA ASN A 642 0.35 -2.28 -13.56
C ASN A 642 -1.16 -2.11 -13.86
N ASP A 643 -2.05 -2.84 -13.17
CA ASP A 643 -3.50 -2.76 -13.41
C ASP A 643 -4.17 -1.70 -12.52
N VAL A 644 -4.22 -0.46 -13.01
CA VAL A 644 -4.83 0.71 -12.33
C VAL A 644 -6.27 0.44 -11.87
N SER A 645 -7.02 -0.40 -12.61
CA SER A 645 -8.46 -0.56 -12.38
C SER A 645 -8.79 -1.45 -11.18
N THR A 646 -7.88 -2.33 -10.78
CA THR A 646 -8.09 -3.32 -9.71
C THR A 646 -7.08 -3.21 -8.57
N ILE A 647 -6.01 -2.43 -8.73
CA ILE A 647 -4.92 -2.34 -7.74
C ILE A 647 -5.38 -1.92 -6.34
N ILE A 648 -6.35 -1.00 -6.22
CA ILE A 648 -6.83 -0.56 -4.89
C ILE A 648 -7.56 -1.70 -4.18
N ASP A 649 -8.41 -2.43 -4.91
CA ASP A 649 -9.15 -3.55 -4.35
C ASP A 649 -8.19 -4.71 -3.99
N ASP A 650 -7.18 -4.94 -4.82
CA ASP A 650 -6.09 -5.88 -4.55
C ASP A 650 -5.24 -5.49 -3.33
N VAL A 651 -4.90 -4.20 -3.16
CA VAL A 651 -4.19 -3.69 -1.98
C VAL A 651 -5.06 -3.86 -0.73
N LYS A 652 -6.37 -3.60 -0.81
CA LYS A 652 -7.30 -3.85 0.30
C LYS A 652 -7.37 -5.33 0.67
N MET A 653 -7.43 -6.23 -0.32
CA MET A 653 -7.37 -7.67 -0.10
C MET A 653 -6.08 -8.05 0.64
N PHE A 654 -4.94 -7.50 0.24
CA PHE A 654 -3.67 -7.68 0.94
C PHE A 654 -3.73 -7.18 2.40
N LEU A 655 -4.22 -5.95 2.62
CA LEU A 655 -4.38 -5.37 3.95
C LEU A 655 -5.28 -6.25 4.85
N ASP A 656 -6.38 -6.79 4.33
CA ASP A 656 -7.29 -7.67 5.08
C ASP A 656 -6.67 -9.00 5.54
N ILE A 657 -5.58 -9.43 4.89
CA ILE A 657 -4.81 -10.62 5.30
C ILE A 657 -3.51 -10.29 6.04
N VAL A 658 -3.08 -9.03 6.15
CA VAL A 658 -1.88 -8.66 6.93
C VAL A 658 -1.95 -9.17 8.38
N PRO A 659 -3.05 -8.98 9.14
CA PRO A 659 -3.16 -9.51 10.51
C PRO A 659 -3.04 -11.04 10.54
N THR A 660 -3.69 -11.72 9.61
CA THR A 660 -3.68 -13.19 9.45
C THR A 660 -2.26 -13.70 9.16
N ILE A 661 -1.53 -13.06 8.25
CA ILE A 661 -0.12 -13.36 7.97
C ILE A 661 0.73 -13.15 9.22
N ASN A 662 0.52 -12.03 9.93
CA ASN A 662 1.25 -11.74 11.17
C ASN A 662 0.98 -12.76 12.28
N ASN A 663 -0.25 -13.28 12.38
CA ASN A 663 -0.57 -14.38 13.29
C ASN A 663 0.23 -15.63 12.94
N ILE A 664 0.26 -16.02 11.66
CA ILE A 664 1.04 -17.17 11.19
C ILE A 664 2.53 -16.97 11.49
N ILE A 665 3.11 -15.82 11.13
CA ILE A 665 4.53 -15.53 11.38
C ILE A 665 4.84 -15.55 12.88
N LYS A 666 4.02 -14.92 13.74
CA LYS A 666 4.22 -14.91 15.19
C LYS A 666 4.10 -16.31 15.80
N ALA A 667 3.09 -17.08 15.40
CA ALA A 667 2.88 -18.43 15.91
C ALA A 667 4.04 -19.37 15.54
N THR A 668 4.67 -19.14 14.38
CA THR A 668 5.66 -20.04 13.80
C THR A 668 7.11 -19.58 13.96
N LYS A 669 7.35 -18.35 14.44
CA LYS A 669 8.66 -17.70 14.51
C LYS A 669 9.76 -18.52 15.20
N ASP A 670 9.41 -19.17 16.30
CA ASP A 670 10.36 -19.94 17.13
C ASP A 670 10.24 -21.46 16.89
N GLN A 671 9.41 -21.88 15.93
CA GLN A 671 9.16 -23.29 15.66
C GLN A 671 10.19 -23.82 14.65
N THR A 672 11.08 -24.68 15.12
CA THR A 672 12.12 -25.32 14.28
C THR A 672 11.78 -26.77 13.93
N THR A 673 10.64 -27.28 14.40
CA THR A 673 10.21 -28.68 14.22
C THR A 673 8.84 -28.73 13.54
N LEU A 674 8.54 -29.85 12.86
CA LEU A 674 7.25 -30.07 12.19
C LEU A 674 6.08 -29.99 13.18
N THR A 675 6.20 -30.65 14.34
CA THR A 675 5.12 -30.70 15.34
C THR A 675 4.85 -29.31 15.92
N GLY A 676 5.91 -28.55 16.21
CA GLY A 676 5.81 -27.17 16.69
C GLY A 676 5.13 -26.27 15.66
N PHE A 677 5.48 -26.43 14.38
CA PHE A 677 4.89 -25.66 13.28
C PHE A 677 3.40 -25.98 13.06
N VAL A 678 3.05 -27.25 12.88
CA VAL A 678 1.67 -27.67 12.57
C VAL A 678 0.73 -27.45 13.77
N SER A 679 1.23 -27.59 15.01
CA SER A 679 0.45 -27.24 16.20
C SER A 679 0.11 -25.75 16.25
N ALA A 680 1.10 -24.91 15.93
CA ALA A 680 1.00 -23.46 16.07
C ALA A 680 0.21 -22.79 14.94
N ILE A 681 0.19 -23.37 13.73
CA ILE A 681 -0.55 -22.79 12.62
C ILE A 681 -2.06 -22.95 12.80
N ASP A 682 -2.78 -21.87 12.58
CA ASP A 682 -4.23 -21.85 12.45
C ASP A 682 -4.58 -22.11 10.97
N THR A 683 -5.35 -23.18 10.73
CA THR A 683 -5.68 -23.62 9.38
C THR A 683 -6.75 -22.74 8.70
N ASP A 684 -7.58 -22.03 9.47
CA ASP A 684 -8.50 -21.04 8.93
C ASP A 684 -7.72 -19.80 8.45
N ASP A 685 -6.72 -19.38 9.24
CA ASP A 685 -5.81 -18.28 8.86
C ASP A 685 -5.02 -18.64 7.58
N LEU A 686 -4.45 -19.85 7.51
CA LEU A 686 -3.74 -20.34 6.31
C LEU A 686 -4.67 -20.38 5.09
N SER A 687 -5.89 -20.88 5.24
CA SER A 687 -6.89 -20.95 4.17
C SER A 687 -7.21 -19.55 3.62
N LYS A 688 -7.43 -18.59 4.51
CA LYS A 688 -7.70 -17.19 4.15
C LYS A 688 -6.54 -16.55 3.39
N VAL A 689 -5.29 -16.79 3.79
CA VAL A 689 -4.11 -16.27 3.06
C VAL A 689 -4.03 -16.87 1.66
N LEU A 690 -4.12 -18.20 1.53
CA LEU A 690 -4.00 -18.89 0.25
C LEU A 690 -5.10 -18.49 -0.73
N THR A 691 -6.36 -18.47 -0.28
CA THR A 691 -7.51 -18.05 -1.10
C THR A 691 -7.39 -16.61 -1.58
N THR A 692 -6.93 -15.69 -0.72
CA THR A 692 -6.73 -14.28 -1.09
C THR A 692 -5.60 -14.11 -2.11
N PHE A 693 -4.50 -14.85 -1.96
CA PHE A 693 -3.43 -14.88 -2.96
C PHE A 693 -3.91 -15.41 -4.31
N ILE A 694 -4.80 -16.42 -4.33
CA ILE A 694 -5.40 -16.95 -5.57
C ILE A 694 -6.30 -15.93 -6.27
N ASP A 695 -7.06 -15.14 -5.51
CA ASP A 695 -8.03 -14.20 -6.06
C ASP A 695 -7.42 -12.88 -6.53
N SER A 696 -6.31 -12.45 -5.92
CA SER A 696 -5.69 -11.17 -6.21
C SER A 696 -4.73 -11.23 -7.41
N LYS A 697 -4.94 -10.35 -8.39
CA LYS A 697 -4.06 -10.23 -9.57
C LYS A 697 -2.76 -9.51 -9.26
N MET A 698 -2.75 -8.65 -8.24
CA MET A 698 -1.54 -8.05 -7.69
C MET A 698 -0.68 -9.10 -6.97
N LEU A 699 -1.29 -9.90 -6.09
CA LEU A 699 -0.57 -10.86 -5.24
C LEU A 699 -0.09 -12.09 -6.00
N ASN A 700 -0.82 -12.53 -7.04
CA ASN A 700 -0.46 -13.68 -7.86
C ASN A 700 -0.69 -13.41 -9.36
N PRO A 701 0.16 -12.58 -9.99
CA PRO A 701 0.01 -12.24 -11.39
C PRO A 701 0.41 -13.39 -12.32
N ASN A 702 -0.21 -13.42 -13.50
CA ASN A 702 0.29 -14.21 -14.62
C ASN A 702 1.61 -13.60 -15.13
N ARG A 703 2.63 -14.42 -15.33
CA ARG A 703 3.94 -13.99 -15.85
C ARG A 703 4.18 -14.52 -17.26
N ILE A 704 5.06 -13.87 -18.00
CA ILE A 704 5.54 -14.38 -19.29
C ILE A 704 7.00 -14.84 -19.08
N GLU A 705 7.23 -16.14 -19.16
CA GLU A 705 8.57 -16.72 -19.13
C GLU A 705 8.82 -17.43 -20.46
N ASN A 706 9.92 -17.12 -21.13
CA ASN A 706 10.28 -17.68 -22.44
C ASN A 706 9.18 -17.58 -23.53
N GLY A 707 8.27 -16.59 -23.41
CA GLY A 707 7.17 -16.38 -24.36
C GLY A 707 5.88 -17.13 -24.03
N GLU A 708 5.84 -17.92 -22.95
CA GLU A 708 4.66 -18.62 -22.46
C GLU A 708 4.10 -17.98 -21.19
N ILE A 709 2.78 -18.05 -21.01
CA ILE A 709 2.12 -17.52 -19.82
C ILE A 709 2.23 -18.56 -18.70
N VAL A 710 3.04 -18.25 -17.68
CA VAL A 710 3.16 -19.03 -16.45
C VAL A 710 2.20 -18.45 -15.41
N LYS A 711 1.34 -19.30 -14.85
CA LYS A 711 0.37 -18.93 -13.81
C LYS A 711 0.84 -19.41 -12.43
N ASN A 712 0.35 -18.79 -11.37
CA ASN A 712 0.52 -19.24 -9.97
C ASN A 712 1.96 -19.24 -9.43
N THR A 713 2.88 -18.51 -10.07
CA THR A 713 4.29 -18.44 -9.65
C THR A 713 4.46 -17.95 -8.20
N ASN A 714 3.65 -16.97 -7.78
CA ASN A 714 3.77 -16.43 -6.43
C ASN A 714 3.21 -17.38 -5.38
N ILE A 715 2.11 -18.08 -5.68
CA ILE A 715 1.58 -19.13 -4.81
C ILE A 715 2.61 -20.27 -4.68
N ASN A 716 3.29 -20.66 -5.77
CA ASN A 716 4.35 -21.66 -5.70
C ASN A 716 5.44 -21.25 -4.73
N THR A 717 5.91 -20.01 -4.88
CA THR A 717 7.01 -19.46 -4.09
C THR A 717 6.62 -19.33 -2.63
N LEU A 718 5.39 -18.89 -2.35
CA LEU A 718 4.82 -18.80 -1.01
C LEU A 718 4.84 -20.17 -0.34
N ILE A 719 4.20 -21.18 -0.95
CA ILE A 719 4.10 -22.53 -0.38
C ILE A 719 5.48 -23.18 -0.29
N SER A 720 6.29 -23.11 -1.34
CA SER A 720 7.65 -23.67 -1.34
C SER A 720 8.55 -23.04 -0.27
N SER A 721 8.45 -21.73 -0.04
CA SER A 721 9.24 -21.04 0.98
C SER A 721 8.75 -21.38 2.38
N MET A 722 7.43 -21.48 2.59
CA MET A 722 6.88 -22.01 3.84
C MET A 722 7.42 -23.43 4.09
N MET A 723 7.31 -24.32 3.10
CA MET A 723 7.73 -25.73 3.26
C MET A 723 9.25 -25.87 3.52
N LYS A 724 10.08 -25.02 2.91
CA LYS A 724 11.52 -24.93 3.17
C LYS A 724 11.84 -24.37 4.56
N GLN A 725 11.17 -23.30 4.97
CA GLN A 725 11.36 -22.68 6.28
C GLN A 725 11.13 -23.69 7.41
N PHE A 726 10.20 -24.62 7.23
CA PHE A 726 9.85 -25.64 8.23
C PHE A 726 10.48 -27.02 7.97
N ASN A 727 11.46 -27.10 7.06
CA ASN A 727 12.19 -28.33 6.70
C ASN A 727 11.27 -29.54 6.40
N LEU A 728 10.10 -29.31 5.79
CA LEU A 728 9.12 -30.38 5.51
C LEU A 728 9.65 -31.41 4.52
N GLY A 729 10.62 -31.02 3.69
CA GLY A 729 11.37 -31.94 2.85
C GLY A 729 12.06 -33.05 3.65
N SER A 730 12.44 -32.84 4.92
CA SER A 730 13.01 -33.90 5.76
C SER A 730 12.03 -35.05 6.00
N PHE A 731 10.73 -34.79 6.04
CA PHE A 731 9.66 -35.78 6.22
C PHE A 731 9.20 -36.45 4.92
N GLY A 732 9.72 -36.02 3.77
CA GLY A 732 9.37 -36.58 2.45
C GLY A 732 8.29 -35.81 1.71
N PHE A 733 7.94 -34.60 2.16
CA PHE A 733 7.03 -33.74 1.43
C PHE A 733 7.71 -33.23 0.15
N GLU A 734 7.00 -33.38 -0.96
CA GLU A 734 7.40 -32.96 -2.30
C GLU A 734 6.28 -32.12 -2.91
N ILE A 735 6.67 -30.99 -3.50
CA ILE A 735 5.77 -30.05 -4.16
C ILE A 735 5.92 -30.27 -5.66
N SER A 736 4.82 -30.36 -6.39
CA SER A 736 4.85 -30.44 -7.86
C SER A 736 5.59 -29.23 -8.46
N ASP A 737 6.57 -29.50 -9.33
CA ASP A 737 7.29 -28.47 -10.08
C ASP A 737 6.39 -27.80 -11.16
N ASP A 738 5.35 -28.51 -11.64
CA ASP A 738 4.37 -27.99 -12.60
C ASP A 738 3.03 -27.68 -11.91
N LEU A 739 2.71 -26.38 -11.81
CA LEU A 739 1.48 -25.88 -11.20
C LEU A 739 0.38 -25.55 -12.21
N SER A 740 0.61 -25.78 -13.51
CA SER A 740 -0.35 -25.40 -14.56
C SER A 740 -1.65 -26.20 -14.50
N ASN A 741 -1.59 -27.43 -13.97
CA ASN A 741 -2.70 -28.37 -13.89
C ASN A 741 -3.41 -28.39 -12.53
N VAL A 742 -2.96 -27.59 -11.56
CA VAL A 742 -3.52 -27.57 -10.20
C VAL A 742 -4.86 -26.84 -10.16
N ASN A 743 -5.88 -27.48 -9.60
CA ASN A 743 -7.23 -26.91 -9.50
C ASN A 743 -7.38 -25.95 -8.30
N TRP A 744 -6.75 -24.78 -8.39
CA TRP A 744 -6.76 -23.76 -7.34
C TRP A 744 -8.15 -23.15 -7.10
N LYS A 745 -8.96 -22.98 -8.14
CA LYS A 745 -10.25 -22.29 -8.08
C LYS A 745 -11.23 -22.91 -9.08
N SER A 746 -12.41 -23.29 -8.59
CA SER A 746 -13.51 -23.80 -9.42
C SER A 746 -14.86 -23.31 -8.94
N VAL A 747 -15.92 -23.67 -9.67
CA VAL A 747 -17.31 -23.33 -9.32
C VAL A 747 -18.05 -24.63 -9.09
N ASP A 748 -18.68 -24.76 -7.92
CA ASP A 748 -19.45 -25.95 -7.57
C ASP A 748 -20.80 -26.02 -8.33
N SER A 749 -21.54 -27.11 -8.12
CA SER A 749 -22.85 -27.33 -8.74
C SER A 749 -23.93 -26.32 -8.33
N SER A 750 -23.69 -25.51 -7.29
CA SER A 750 -24.58 -24.46 -6.81
C SER A 750 -24.25 -23.07 -7.37
N GLY A 751 -23.16 -22.95 -8.14
CA GLY A 751 -22.65 -21.67 -8.65
C GLY A 751 -21.76 -20.92 -7.65
N LYS A 752 -21.38 -21.54 -6.53
CA LYS A 752 -20.49 -20.96 -5.53
C LYS A 752 -19.03 -21.22 -5.92
N THR A 753 -18.19 -20.20 -5.76
CA THR A 753 -16.73 -20.36 -5.91
C THR A 753 -16.20 -21.22 -4.77
N ILE A 754 -15.39 -22.22 -5.11
CA ILE A 754 -14.70 -23.11 -4.18
C ILE A 754 -13.20 -23.17 -4.53
N TYR A 755 -12.38 -23.58 -3.57
CA TYR A 755 -10.91 -23.64 -3.71
C TYR A 755 -10.40 -25.05 -3.40
N PRO A 756 -10.64 -26.03 -4.32
CA PRO A 756 -10.45 -27.45 -4.02
C PRO A 756 -9.05 -27.79 -3.53
N GLU A 757 -8.01 -27.23 -4.16
CA GLU A 757 -6.64 -27.52 -3.73
C GLU A 757 -6.31 -26.91 -2.35
N VAL A 758 -6.84 -25.73 -2.03
CA VAL A 758 -6.67 -25.15 -0.69
C VAL A 758 -7.36 -26.04 0.34
N ASP A 759 -8.59 -26.48 0.08
CA ASP A 759 -9.32 -27.36 0.97
C ASP A 759 -8.56 -28.69 1.22
N ASN A 760 -7.95 -29.27 0.17
CA ASN A 760 -7.12 -30.46 0.29
C ASN A 760 -5.87 -30.21 1.17
N ILE A 761 -5.15 -29.10 0.94
CA ILE A 761 -3.97 -28.73 1.76
C ILE A 761 -4.40 -28.57 3.23
N ILE A 762 -5.48 -27.83 3.49
CA ILE A 762 -5.98 -27.61 4.85
C ILE A 762 -6.39 -28.93 5.51
N LYS A 763 -7.02 -29.83 4.76
CA LYS A 763 -7.39 -31.16 5.26
C LYS A 763 -6.16 -31.97 5.68
N ILE A 764 -5.12 -32.00 4.85
CA ILE A 764 -3.83 -32.65 5.19
C ILE A 764 -3.25 -32.07 6.49
N PHE A 765 -3.20 -30.74 6.62
CA PHE A 765 -2.68 -30.10 7.84
C PHE A 765 -3.52 -30.42 9.09
N ASN A 766 -4.86 -30.45 8.96
CA ASN A 766 -5.75 -30.83 10.05
C ASN A 766 -5.59 -32.31 10.44
N ASP A 767 -5.40 -33.21 9.47
CA ASP A 767 -5.19 -34.64 9.71
C ASP A 767 -3.83 -34.90 10.41
N ILE A 768 -2.77 -34.18 10.02
CA ILE A 768 -1.49 -34.20 10.74
C ILE A 768 -1.67 -33.65 12.16
N LYS A 769 -2.41 -32.55 12.34
CA LYS A 769 -2.67 -31.94 13.65
C LYS A 769 -3.48 -32.87 14.56
N GLY A 770 -4.43 -33.63 14.01
CA GLY A 770 -5.19 -34.64 14.75
C GLY A 770 -4.34 -35.82 15.20
N ASN A 771 -3.20 -36.06 14.54
CA ASN A 771 -2.30 -37.19 14.76
C ASN A 771 -0.88 -36.74 15.15
N ILE A 772 -0.74 -35.56 15.76
CA ILE A 772 0.55 -34.89 15.93
C ILE A 772 1.57 -35.69 16.75
N ASP A 773 1.08 -36.48 17.71
CA ASP A 773 1.90 -37.34 18.57
C ASP A 773 2.63 -38.45 17.79
N ALA A 774 2.22 -38.74 16.56
CA ALA A 774 2.86 -39.68 15.66
C ALA A 774 4.07 -39.09 14.91
N PHE A 775 4.24 -37.76 14.94
CA PHE A 775 5.33 -37.08 14.26
C PHE A 775 6.38 -36.65 15.28
N GLY A 776 7.65 -36.99 15.05
CA GLY A 776 8.78 -36.61 15.88
C GLY A 776 9.45 -35.32 15.42
N ASP A 777 10.09 -34.62 16.35
CA ASP A 777 10.80 -33.35 16.09
C ASP A 777 12.08 -33.52 15.26
N ASP A 778 12.64 -34.72 15.21
CA ASP A 778 13.87 -35.11 14.51
C ASP A 778 13.63 -35.63 13.09
N GLY A 779 12.39 -35.58 12.58
CA GLY A 779 12.04 -36.19 11.30
C GLY A 779 11.51 -37.62 11.43
N SER A 780 11.50 -38.19 12.63
CA SER A 780 10.98 -39.55 12.87
C SER A 780 9.46 -39.60 12.83
N PHE A 781 8.93 -40.78 12.51
CA PHE A 781 7.51 -41.04 12.47
C PHE A 781 7.20 -42.25 13.37
N ASP A 782 6.52 -42.01 14.49
CA ASP A 782 6.11 -43.06 15.43
C ASP A 782 4.78 -43.67 15.01
N LEU A 783 4.88 -44.69 14.17
CA LEU A 783 3.74 -45.49 13.72
C LEU A 783 2.99 -46.18 14.86
N ASN A 784 3.55 -46.29 16.08
CA ASN A 784 2.81 -46.87 17.20
C ASN A 784 1.60 -46.02 17.62
N LYS A 785 1.57 -44.74 17.21
CA LYS A 785 0.53 -43.78 17.54
C LYS A 785 -0.64 -43.77 16.56
N LEU A 786 -0.46 -44.35 15.38
CA LEU A 786 -1.48 -44.40 14.32
C LEU A 786 -2.01 -45.82 14.11
N ASN A 787 -3.24 -45.93 13.64
CA ASN A 787 -3.78 -47.17 13.07
C ASN A 787 -3.74 -47.14 11.53
N GLY A 788 -4.03 -48.27 10.90
CA GLY A 788 -4.03 -48.40 9.44
C GLY A 788 -5.04 -47.51 8.73
N ASP A 789 -6.19 -47.24 9.35
CA ASP A 789 -7.20 -46.32 8.81
C ASP A 789 -6.71 -44.87 8.85
N ASP A 790 -6.00 -44.46 9.90
CA ASP A 790 -5.40 -43.11 10.01
C ASP A 790 -4.33 -42.90 8.91
N ILE A 791 -3.48 -43.92 8.69
CA ILE A 791 -2.41 -43.85 7.68
C ILE A 791 -3.00 -43.83 6.26
N SER A 792 -3.95 -44.73 5.97
CA SER A 792 -4.60 -44.75 4.66
C SER A 792 -5.42 -43.48 4.41
N GLY A 793 -6.06 -42.93 5.45
CA GLY A 793 -6.74 -41.63 5.41
C GLY A 793 -5.78 -40.49 5.05
N LEU A 794 -4.67 -40.37 5.77
CA LEU A 794 -3.64 -39.36 5.50
C LEU A 794 -3.08 -39.47 4.08
N LEU A 795 -2.70 -40.68 3.65
CA LEU A 795 -2.20 -40.92 2.29
C LEU A 795 -3.25 -40.61 1.22
N ASN A 796 -4.52 -40.94 1.45
CA ASN A 796 -5.61 -40.58 0.55
C ASN A 796 -5.81 -39.05 0.46
N ASP A 797 -5.56 -38.31 1.54
CA ASP A 797 -5.65 -36.86 1.54
C ASP A 797 -4.50 -36.21 0.77
N PHE A 798 -3.27 -36.69 0.94
CA PHE A 798 -2.16 -36.34 0.05
C PHE A 798 -2.47 -36.66 -1.41
N MET A 799 -3.08 -37.83 -1.69
CA MET A 799 -3.45 -38.21 -3.06
C MET A 799 -4.46 -37.26 -3.69
N ASN A 800 -5.38 -36.73 -2.91
CA ASN A 800 -6.42 -35.82 -3.41
C ASN A 800 -5.84 -34.45 -3.78
N SER A 801 -4.73 -34.05 -3.17
CA SER A 801 -3.98 -32.85 -3.53
C SER A 801 -3.25 -33.01 -4.88
N ASP A 802 -3.39 -32.01 -5.75
CA ASP A 802 -2.61 -31.93 -7.00
C ASP A 802 -1.20 -31.39 -6.76
N LEU A 803 -1.02 -30.59 -5.71
CA LEU A 803 0.26 -30.00 -5.33
C LEU A 803 1.16 -30.98 -4.56
N LEU A 804 0.60 -31.66 -3.56
CA LEU A 804 1.31 -32.48 -2.59
C LEU A 804 1.20 -33.98 -2.86
N GLY A 805 0.45 -34.41 -3.88
CA GLY A 805 0.31 -35.84 -4.21
C GLY A 805 1.62 -36.56 -4.53
N GLY A 806 2.66 -35.84 -4.95
CA GLY A 806 4.02 -36.38 -5.11
C GLY A 806 4.68 -36.79 -3.78
N SER A 807 4.26 -36.17 -2.67
CA SER A 807 4.81 -36.42 -1.33
C SER A 807 4.65 -37.87 -0.85
N ILE A 808 3.70 -38.64 -1.40
CA ILE A 808 3.43 -40.01 -0.92
C ILE A 808 4.65 -40.90 -1.08
N ASN A 809 5.29 -40.87 -2.25
CA ASN A 809 6.48 -41.69 -2.49
C ASN A 809 7.62 -41.24 -1.56
N GLY A 810 7.80 -39.93 -1.37
CA GLY A 810 8.81 -39.37 -0.46
C GLY A 810 8.57 -39.73 1.00
N ILE A 811 7.34 -39.57 1.49
CA ILE A 811 6.92 -39.92 2.86
C ILE A 811 7.12 -41.42 3.10
N LEU A 812 6.63 -42.28 2.21
CA LEU A 812 6.75 -43.72 2.36
C LEU A 812 8.22 -44.18 2.31
N ASN A 813 9.03 -43.64 1.39
CA ASN A 813 10.46 -43.99 1.30
C ASN A 813 11.26 -43.54 2.53
N LYS A 814 10.90 -42.42 3.17
CA LYS A 814 11.63 -41.93 4.34
C LYS A 814 11.15 -42.53 5.64
N GLN A 815 9.86 -42.77 5.78
CA GLN A 815 9.26 -43.16 7.06
C GLN A 815 8.97 -44.65 7.17
N VAL A 816 8.67 -45.30 6.05
CA VAL A 816 8.11 -46.67 6.03
C VAL A 816 9.13 -47.67 5.55
N LYS A 817 9.85 -47.32 4.48
CA LYS A 817 10.89 -48.18 3.92
C LYS A 817 11.93 -48.60 4.96
N PRO A 818 12.51 -47.72 5.81
CA PRO A 818 13.51 -48.15 6.79
C PRO A 818 13.01 -49.21 7.78
N ILE A 819 11.70 -49.21 8.05
CA ILE A 819 11.06 -50.13 9.00
C ILE A 819 10.84 -51.49 8.35
N LEU A 820 10.37 -51.51 7.11
CA LEU A 820 10.23 -52.72 6.33
C LEU A 820 11.60 -53.33 6.01
N ASP A 821 12.59 -52.51 5.64
CA ASP A 821 13.98 -52.93 5.45
C ASP A 821 14.56 -53.52 6.75
N GLY A 822 14.25 -52.92 7.92
CA GLY A 822 14.60 -53.46 9.24
C GLY A 822 13.99 -54.83 9.55
N LEU A 823 12.88 -55.18 8.90
CA LEU A 823 12.24 -56.50 8.95
C LEU A 823 12.68 -57.42 7.80
N SER A 824 13.72 -57.04 7.05
CA SER A 824 14.21 -57.73 5.85
C SER A 824 13.17 -57.83 4.71
N ILE A 825 12.24 -56.87 4.64
CA ILE A 825 11.26 -56.73 3.56
C ILE A 825 11.65 -55.53 2.70
N GLU A 826 12.39 -55.78 1.61
CA GLU A 826 12.73 -54.72 0.66
C GLU A 826 11.49 -54.29 -0.13
N VAL A 827 11.20 -52.99 -0.20
CA VAL A 827 10.03 -52.47 -0.92
C VAL A 827 10.37 -51.26 -1.80
N GLU A 828 9.59 -51.09 -2.86
CA GLU A 828 9.67 -49.94 -3.77
C GLU A 828 8.38 -49.11 -3.73
N PHE A 829 8.47 -47.89 -3.20
CA PHE A 829 7.37 -46.94 -3.15
C PHE A 829 7.31 -46.03 -4.40
N ASN A 830 7.72 -46.51 -5.58
CA ASN A 830 7.75 -45.70 -6.80
C ASN A 830 6.52 -45.99 -7.69
N LYS A 831 5.35 -45.48 -7.28
CA LYS A 831 4.11 -45.61 -8.06
C LYS A 831 3.57 -44.25 -8.50
N SER A 832 2.91 -44.22 -9.65
CA SER A 832 2.20 -43.03 -10.13
C SER A 832 0.87 -42.83 -9.41
N LYS A 833 0.32 -41.61 -9.43
CA LYS A 833 -0.99 -41.26 -8.84
C LYS A 833 -2.11 -42.22 -9.31
N LYS A 834 -2.10 -42.63 -10.58
CA LYS A 834 -3.11 -43.58 -11.13
C LYS A 834 -2.95 -45.00 -10.59
N GLU A 835 -1.72 -45.42 -10.33
CA GLU A 835 -1.44 -46.75 -9.78
C GLU A 835 -1.81 -46.83 -8.31
N TRP A 836 -1.53 -45.77 -7.54
CA TRP A 836 -1.98 -45.65 -6.15
C TRP A 836 -3.50 -45.67 -5.99
N GLN A 837 -4.27 -45.16 -6.97
CA GLN A 837 -5.74 -45.17 -6.96
C GLN A 837 -6.38 -46.42 -7.55
N LYS A 838 -5.59 -47.32 -8.14
CA LYS A 838 -6.13 -48.46 -8.87
C LYS A 838 -6.78 -49.43 -7.89
N LYS A 839 -8.11 -49.46 -7.91
CA LYS A 839 -8.87 -50.42 -7.12
C LYS A 839 -8.85 -51.80 -7.75
N ASP A 840 -8.69 -52.80 -6.92
CA ASP A 840 -8.75 -54.21 -7.30
C ASP A 840 -10.20 -54.76 -7.30
N SER A 841 -10.34 -56.08 -7.43
CA SER A 841 -11.64 -56.77 -7.37
C SER A 841 -12.35 -56.65 -6.02
N ASN A 842 -11.64 -56.30 -4.95
CA ASN A 842 -12.16 -56.12 -3.60
C ASN A 842 -12.47 -54.63 -3.29
N ASN A 843 -12.41 -53.75 -4.29
CA ASN A 843 -12.60 -52.30 -4.17
C ASN A 843 -11.60 -51.63 -3.22
N CYS A 844 -10.42 -52.26 -3.02
CA CYS A 844 -9.31 -51.74 -2.23
C CYS A 844 -8.20 -51.25 -3.17
N SER A 845 -7.58 -50.13 -2.80
CA SER A 845 -6.42 -49.55 -3.49
C SER A 845 -5.12 -49.95 -2.79
N PRO A 846 -3.95 -49.81 -3.45
CA PRO A 846 -2.66 -50.00 -2.80
C PRO A 846 -2.48 -49.19 -1.50
N ILE A 847 -3.10 -48.02 -1.36
CA ILE A 847 -3.07 -47.22 -0.12
C ILE A 847 -3.82 -47.91 1.01
N ASP A 848 -4.98 -48.50 0.72
CA ASP A 848 -5.78 -49.23 1.70
C ASP A 848 -5.03 -50.49 2.20
N TYR A 849 -4.26 -51.12 1.31
CA TYR A 849 -3.40 -52.25 1.65
C TYR A 849 -2.17 -51.83 2.46
N VAL A 850 -1.58 -50.67 2.18
CA VAL A 850 -0.50 -50.09 2.98
C VAL A 850 -0.97 -49.83 4.41
N GLY A 851 -2.16 -49.26 4.60
CA GLY A 851 -2.77 -49.09 5.93
C GLY A 851 -2.90 -50.42 6.70
N GLN A 852 -3.43 -51.46 6.05
CA GLN A 852 -3.54 -52.80 6.66
C GLN A 852 -2.18 -53.44 6.97
N LEU A 853 -1.18 -53.23 6.10
CA LEU A 853 0.17 -53.72 6.33
C LEU A 853 0.77 -53.12 7.62
N PHE A 854 0.50 -51.84 7.90
CA PHE A 854 0.95 -51.21 9.14
C PHE A 854 0.34 -51.82 10.38
N ASP A 855 -0.97 -52.04 10.39
CA ASP A 855 -1.63 -52.66 11.55
C ASP A 855 -1.07 -54.07 11.81
N LEU A 856 -0.72 -54.81 10.76
CA LEU A 856 -0.08 -56.12 10.89
C LEU A 856 1.36 -56.02 11.40
N VAL A 857 2.14 -55.05 10.93
CA VAL A 857 3.57 -54.92 11.26
C VAL A 857 3.80 -54.25 12.63
N LYS A 858 2.92 -53.36 13.06
CA LYS A 858 3.03 -52.59 14.32
C LYS A 858 3.41 -53.41 15.57
N PRO A 859 2.85 -54.60 15.84
CA PRO A 859 3.22 -55.40 17.01
C PRO A 859 4.66 -55.93 17.03
N ILE A 860 5.34 -55.95 15.88
CA ILE A 860 6.69 -56.51 15.72
C ILE A 860 7.77 -55.45 15.43
N MET A 861 7.38 -54.20 15.14
CA MET A 861 8.29 -53.11 14.71
C MET A 861 9.44 -52.75 15.66
N ASN A 862 9.27 -52.95 16.97
CA ASN A 862 10.27 -52.55 17.98
C ASN A 862 11.10 -53.73 18.53
N LYS A 863 11.01 -54.91 17.92
CA LYS A 863 11.71 -56.12 18.39
C LYS A 863 13.01 -56.31 17.61
N ASN A 864 14.14 -56.13 18.29
CA ASN A 864 15.50 -56.24 17.69
C ASN A 864 15.88 -57.65 17.21
N ASN A 865 15.06 -58.68 17.47
CA ASN A 865 15.21 -60.06 17.00
C ASN A 865 13.83 -60.73 17.06
N ILE A 866 13.09 -60.72 15.94
CA ILE A 866 11.79 -61.39 15.88
C ILE A 866 12.04 -62.89 15.68
N ASP A 867 11.62 -63.71 16.64
CA ASP A 867 11.59 -65.16 16.47
C ASP A 867 10.37 -65.52 15.61
N TYR A 868 10.57 -65.59 14.28
CA TYR A 868 9.50 -65.90 13.33
C TYR A 868 8.88 -67.30 13.58
N THR A 869 9.55 -68.19 14.31
CA THR A 869 9.03 -69.54 14.66
C THR A 869 7.82 -69.50 15.59
N GLN A 870 7.69 -68.43 16.39
CA GLN A 870 6.64 -68.31 17.41
C GLN A 870 5.38 -67.65 16.85
N LEU A 871 5.50 -66.94 15.72
CA LEU A 871 4.39 -66.24 15.09
C LEU A 871 3.33 -67.22 14.58
N SER A 872 2.07 -66.84 14.71
CA SER A 872 0.96 -67.61 14.22
C SER A 872 1.03 -67.74 12.69
N PRO A 873 0.86 -68.95 12.13
CA PRO A 873 0.76 -69.16 10.68
C PRO A 873 -0.34 -68.33 10.01
N ILE A 874 -1.44 -68.07 10.74
CA ILE A 874 -2.53 -67.22 10.25
C ILE A 874 -2.05 -65.76 10.12
N TYR A 875 -1.30 -65.26 11.11
CA TYR A 875 -0.70 -63.93 11.05
C TYR A 875 0.28 -63.80 9.89
N LEU A 876 1.19 -64.77 9.71
CA LEU A 876 2.15 -64.76 8.61
C LEU A 876 1.48 -64.83 7.23
N ASN A 877 0.41 -65.60 7.08
CA ASN A 877 -0.40 -65.62 5.86
C ASN A 877 -1.07 -64.26 5.60
N CYS A 878 -1.66 -63.64 6.63
CA CYS A 878 -2.25 -62.30 6.50
C CYS A 878 -1.22 -61.23 6.14
N LEU A 879 -0.05 -61.27 6.78
CA LEU A 879 1.08 -60.39 6.47
C LEU A 879 1.51 -60.54 5.01
N MET A 880 1.69 -61.78 4.55
CA MET A 880 2.15 -62.07 3.19
C MET A 880 1.12 -61.71 2.12
N THR A 881 -0.15 -62.04 2.36
CA THR A 881 -1.25 -61.72 1.43
C THR A 881 -1.38 -60.21 1.29
N THR A 882 -1.37 -59.48 2.41
CA THR A 882 -1.45 -58.01 2.40
C THR A 882 -0.24 -57.38 1.71
N LEU A 883 0.97 -57.87 1.95
CA LEU A 883 2.19 -57.37 1.31
C LEU A 883 2.17 -57.54 -0.22
N ILE A 884 1.69 -58.68 -0.73
CA ILE A 884 1.56 -58.92 -2.17
C ILE A 884 0.49 -58.00 -2.78
N ASP A 885 -0.66 -57.85 -2.11
CA ASP A 885 -1.76 -57.01 -2.58
C ASP A 885 -1.42 -55.51 -2.59
N THR A 886 -0.43 -55.05 -1.79
CA THR A 886 0.12 -53.69 -1.92
C THR A 886 0.78 -53.46 -3.30
N GLY A 887 1.31 -54.53 -3.91
CA GLY A 887 2.10 -54.50 -5.14
C GLY A 887 3.41 -53.71 -5.01
N LEU A 888 4.03 -53.66 -3.83
CA LEU A 888 5.26 -52.89 -3.54
C LEU A 888 6.56 -53.67 -3.74
N LEU A 889 6.48 -54.96 -4.07
CA LEU A 889 7.63 -55.84 -4.23
C LEU A 889 8.36 -55.71 -5.59
N GLY A 890 7.89 -54.82 -6.48
CA GLY A 890 8.54 -54.50 -7.76
C GLY A 890 8.62 -55.65 -8.77
N ASP A 891 9.42 -55.47 -9.82
CA ASP A 891 9.63 -56.48 -10.88
C ASP A 891 10.53 -57.66 -10.41
N ASN A 892 11.36 -57.44 -9.40
CA ASN A 892 12.22 -58.44 -8.74
C ASN A 892 11.58 -59.06 -7.48
N TYR A 893 10.25 -59.05 -7.39
CA TYR A 893 9.51 -59.52 -6.21
C TYR A 893 9.90 -60.93 -5.76
N GLU A 894 10.34 -61.79 -6.69
CA GLU A 894 10.79 -63.16 -6.42
C GLU A 894 12.05 -63.19 -5.52
N GLU A 895 13.00 -62.27 -5.72
CA GLU A 895 14.25 -62.21 -4.96
C GLU A 895 14.04 -61.66 -3.54
N THR A 896 13.20 -60.62 -3.44
CA THR A 896 12.78 -60.01 -2.17
C THR A 896 11.97 -61.00 -1.33
N LEU A 897 10.99 -61.66 -1.95
CA LEU A 897 10.16 -62.67 -1.32
C LEU A 897 11.00 -63.87 -0.86
N ALA A 898 11.96 -64.31 -1.68
CA ALA A 898 12.90 -65.37 -1.31
C ALA A 898 13.80 -64.98 -0.13
N SER A 899 14.19 -63.69 -0.02
CA SER A 899 14.98 -63.20 1.12
C SER A 899 14.17 -63.19 2.41
N PHE A 900 12.93 -62.68 2.38
CA PHE A 900 12.04 -62.71 3.55
C PHE A 900 11.66 -64.14 3.96
N LEU A 901 11.24 -64.97 3.02
CA LEU A 901 10.94 -66.39 3.28
C LEU A 901 12.19 -67.15 3.75
N GLY A 902 13.37 -66.84 3.19
CA GLY A 902 14.65 -67.38 3.64
C GLY A 902 14.96 -67.04 5.10
N GLY A 903 14.66 -65.82 5.55
CA GLY A 903 14.75 -65.43 6.96
C GLY A 903 13.78 -66.20 7.86
N VAL A 904 12.50 -66.25 7.49
CA VAL A 904 11.47 -67.03 8.20
C VAL A 904 11.84 -68.51 8.28
N LEU A 905 12.43 -69.08 7.22
CA LEU A 905 12.90 -70.46 7.17
C LEU A 905 14.16 -70.67 8.03
N ASN A 906 15.14 -69.77 7.98
CA ASN A 906 16.37 -69.89 8.77
C ASN A 906 16.09 -69.86 10.28
N ASP A 907 15.21 -68.96 10.73
CA ASP A 907 14.78 -68.90 12.13
C ASP A 907 13.86 -70.09 12.47
N SER A 908 12.87 -70.34 11.61
CA SER A 908 12.14 -71.60 11.33
C SER A 908 12.77 -72.87 11.90
N PHE A 909 13.96 -73.15 11.37
CA PHE A 909 14.67 -74.39 11.59
C PHE A 909 15.86 -74.24 12.54
N LYS A 910 16.19 -73.03 13.03
CA LYS A 910 17.35 -72.69 13.88
C LYS A 910 18.67 -73.35 13.42
N ALA A 911 18.88 -73.44 12.10
CA ALA A 911 19.87 -74.39 11.58
C ALA A 911 20.74 -73.89 10.42
N SER A 912 20.92 -72.57 10.27
CA SER A 912 21.87 -72.00 9.29
C SER A 912 23.26 -72.65 9.41
N ASP A 913 23.70 -72.96 10.64
CA ASP A 913 25.04 -73.52 10.89
C ASP A 913 25.08 -75.06 10.75
N LYS A 914 23.93 -75.75 10.75
CA LYS A 914 23.84 -77.22 10.76
C LYS A 914 23.30 -77.84 9.47
N LEU A 915 22.50 -77.10 8.67
CA LEU A 915 21.89 -77.64 7.44
C LEU A 915 22.80 -77.59 6.21
N GLY A 916 23.87 -76.78 6.25
CA GLY A 916 24.89 -76.71 5.19
C GLY A 916 24.44 -76.04 3.89
N TYR A 917 23.28 -75.37 3.88
CA TYR A 917 22.74 -74.61 2.76
C TYR A 917 22.09 -73.31 3.26
N ASP A 918 22.25 -72.24 2.50
CA ASP A 918 21.53 -70.98 2.72
C ASP A 918 20.09 -71.14 2.22
N ALA A 919 19.11 -71.01 3.12
CA ALA A 919 17.68 -71.10 2.79
C ALA A 919 17.28 -70.11 1.68
N LYS A 920 17.98 -68.97 1.57
CA LYS A 920 17.81 -68.00 0.48
C LYS A 920 18.07 -68.62 -0.90
N ILE A 921 19.08 -69.48 -1.04
CA ILE A 921 19.44 -70.13 -2.30
C ILE A 921 18.38 -71.16 -2.72
N ILE A 922 17.73 -71.83 -1.77
CA ILE A 922 16.67 -72.82 -2.04
C ILE A 922 15.42 -72.13 -2.59
N CYS A 923 15.05 -70.98 -2.01
CA CYS A 923 13.99 -70.12 -2.51
C CYS A 923 14.30 -69.46 -3.87
N MET A 924 15.56 -69.47 -4.33
CA MET A 924 16.02 -68.86 -5.59
C MET A 924 16.39 -69.86 -6.71
N SER A 925 16.22 -71.18 -6.50
CA SER A 925 16.68 -72.21 -7.44
C SER A 925 15.92 -72.19 -8.80
N PRO A 926 16.60 -72.45 -9.95
CA PRO A 926 16.01 -72.36 -11.29
C PRO A 926 14.71 -73.15 -11.45
N GLY A 927 13.71 -72.57 -12.12
CA GLY A 927 12.36 -73.14 -12.30
C GLY A 927 11.28 -72.47 -11.46
N ILE A 928 11.65 -71.47 -10.66
CA ILE A 928 10.75 -70.45 -10.13
C ILE A 928 10.77 -69.33 -11.15
N ASP A 929 10.07 -69.50 -12.28
CA ASP A 929 9.70 -68.36 -13.10
C ASP A 929 8.26 -67.98 -12.73
N GLY A 930 7.98 -66.69 -12.59
CA GLY A 930 6.63 -66.19 -12.33
C GLY A 930 5.57 -66.55 -13.39
N LYS A 931 5.88 -67.37 -14.40
CA LYS A 931 4.90 -67.87 -15.38
C LYS A 931 4.27 -69.20 -14.98
N ILE A 932 4.93 -70.01 -14.15
CA ILE A 932 4.39 -71.28 -13.63
C ILE A 932 3.61 -71.04 -12.33
N PHE A 933 4.01 -70.06 -11.52
CA PHE A 933 3.30 -69.67 -10.29
C PHE A 933 2.18 -68.68 -10.59
N LYS A 934 0.97 -69.20 -10.82
CA LYS A 934 -0.22 -68.41 -10.47
C LYS A 934 -0.34 -68.46 -8.96
N TRP A 935 0.06 -67.39 -8.28
CA TRP A 935 -0.47 -67.02 -6.94
C TRP A 935 -1.98 -66.70 -7.07
N SER A 936 -2.76 -67.56 -7.75
CA SER A 936 -4.19 -67.38 -7.92
C SER A 936 -4.86 -67.82 -6.63
N ASN A 937 -4.84 -66.90 -5.70
CA ASN A 937 -5.35 -67.05 -4.37
C ASN A 937 -6.74 -66.40 -4.35
N THR A 938 -7.75 -67.12 -3.88
CA THR A 938 -8.95 -66.45 -3.41
C THR A 938 -8.66 -65.89 -2.03
N ALA A 939 -8.39 -64.59 -1.95
CA ALA A 939 -8.22 -63.91 -0.68
C ALA A 939 -9.60 -63.64 -0.05
N GLU A 940 -9.76 -64.00 1.22
CA GLU A 940 -10.94 -63.67 2.03
C GLU A 940 -10.53 -62.87 3.26
N LYS A 941 -11.48 -62.15 3.86
CA LYS A 941 -11.21 -61.41 5.10
C LYS A 941 -11.30 -62.33 6.31
N LYS A 942 -10.21 -62.45 7.08
CA LYS A 942 -10.12 -63.20 8.33
C LYS A 942 -10.17 -62.26 9.52
N THR A 943 -10.89 -62.64 10.56
CA THR A 943 -11.00 -61.93 11.85
C THR A 943 -10.72 -62.89 13.00
N GLY A 944 -10.27 -62.35 14.15
CA GLY A 944 -10.12 -63.12 15.39
C GLY A 944 -8.94 -64.08 15.38
N PHE A 945 -7.76 -63.58 14.98
CA PHE A 945 -6.50 -64.33 15.04
C PHE A 945 -5.49 -63.59 15.91
N SER A 946 -4.50 -64.30 16.45
CA SER A 946 -3.47 -63.72 17.31
C SER A 946 -2.10 -63.65 16.63
N LEU A 947 -1.24 -62.73 17.09
CA LEU A 947 0.16 -62.61 16.67
C LEU A 947 0.93 -63.91 16.92
N TYR A 948 0.81 -64.48 18.12
CA TYR A 948 1.41 -65.74 18.51
C TYR A 948 0.35 -66.86 18.54
N SER A 949 0.77 -68.08 18.22
CA SER A 949 -0.09 -69.27 18.33
C SER A 949 -0.39 -69.65 19.78
N ASP A 950 0.54 -69.36 20.70
CA ASP A 950 0.37 -69.50 22.14
C ASP A 950 -0.17 -68.19 22.76
N SER A 951 -1.38 -68.25 23.31
CA SER A 951 -2.05 -67.09 23.90
C SER A 951 -1.40 -66.60 25.20
N SER A 952 -0.50 -67.38 25.80
CA SER A 952 0.21 -67.03 27.04
C SER A 952 1.51 -66.24 26.83
N MET A 953 1.95 -66.05 25.58
CA MET A 953 3.18 -65.31 25.27
C MET A 953 3.06 -63.82 25.60
N ASP A 954 4.13 -63.28 26.19
CA ASP A 954 4.21 -61.86 26.52
C ASP A 954 4.28 -61.02 25.24
N GLY A 955 3.44 -59.98 25.17
CA GLY A 955 3.26 -59.17 23.97
C GLY A 955 2.43 -59.81 22.85
N ASN A 956 1.61 -60.82 23.15
CA ASN A 956 0.62 -61.34 22.20
C ASN A 956 -0.51 -60.33 21.94
N VAL A 957 -0.91 -60.20 20.68
CA VAL A 957 -1.96 -59.26 20.22
C VAL A 957 -3.05 -60.04 19.51
N GLU A 958 -4.31 -59.80 19.88
CA GLU A 958 -5.48 -60.37 19.21
C GLU A 958 -6.03 -59.39 18.19
N PHE A 959 -6.05 -59.79 16.92
CA PHE A 959 -6.54 -59.01 15.79
C PHE A 959 -8.05 -59.23 15.63
N THR A 960 -8.82 -58.25 16.10
CA THR A 960 -10.28 -58.22 15.97
C THR A 960 -10.76 -57.61 14.65
N THR A 961 -9.89 -56.85 13.98
CA THR A 961 -10.12 -56.28 12.64
C THR A 961 -9.91 -57.32 11.56
N SER A 962 -10.50 -57.08 10.38
CA SER A 962 -10.51 -58.04 9.28
C SER A 962 -9.32 -57.83 8.35
N PHE A 963 -8.48 -58.84 8.17
CA PHE A 963 -7.31 -58.80 7.27
C PHE A 963 -7.46 -59.79 6.11
N PHE A 964 -6.82 -59.51 4.97
CA PHE A 964 -6.83 -60.45 3.86
C PHE A 964 -6.01 -61.69 4.17
N TYR A 965 -6.59 -62.85 3.90
CA TYR A 965 -6.05 -64.16 4.16
C TYR A 965 -6.24 -65.03 2.92
N THR A 966 -5.17 -65.67 2.49
CA THR A 966 -5.22 -66.61 1.39
C THR A 966 -5.72 -67.97 1.89
N ASN A 967 -6.80 -68.50 1.30
CA ASN A 967 -7.39 -69.79 1.69
C ASN A 967 -6.99 -70.99 0.80
N ASN A 968 -6.23 -70.76 -0.27
CA ASN A 968 -5.70 -71.77 -1.20
C ASN A 968 -4.44 -71.29 -1.92
N GLY A 969 -3.63 -72.21 -2.46
CA GLY A 969 -2.41 -71.88 -3.19
C GLY A 969 -1.17 -71.76 -2.29
N GLU A 970 -0.04 -71.41 -2.89
CA GLU A 970 1.28 -71.59 -2.27
C GLU A 970 1.45 -70.85 -0.92
N ILE A 971 0.84 -69.66 -0.72
CA ILE A 971 0.91 -68.94 0.57
C ILE A 971 0.21 -69.75 1.67
N TYR A 972 -0.97 -70.27 1.37
CA TYR A 972 -1.74 -71.07 2.33
C TYR A 972 -1.03 -72.39 2.64
N ASP A 973 -0.54 -73.07 1.60
CA ASP A 973 0.11 -74.37 1.74
C ASP A 973 1.45 -74.25 2.50
N LEU A 974 2.23 -73.21 2.24
CA LEU A 974 3.48 -72.89 2.93
C LEU A 974 3.27 -72.67 4.43
N PHE A 975 2.36 -71.77 4.82
CA PHE A 975 2.16 -71.47 6.24
C PHE A 975 1.42 -72.58 6.99
N ASN A 976 0.58 -73.38 6.33
CA ASN A 976 0.03 -74.60 6.93
C ASN A 976 1.09 -75.69 7.15
N ALA A 977 2.01 -75.84 6.21
CA ALA A 977 3.15 -76.75 6.37
C ALA A 977 4.02 -76.30 7.56
N PHE A 978 4.30 -74.99 7.69
CA PHE A 978 4.98 -74.44 8.86
C PHE A 978 4.26 -74.74 10.17
N ASN A 979 2.94 -74.59 10.25
CA ASN A 979 2.18 -74.94 11.45
C ASN A 979 2.45 -76.39 11.88
N SER A 980 2.41 -77.31 10.91
CA SER A 980 2.62 -78.73 11.13
C SER A 980 4.06 -79.07 11.53
N ILE A 981 5.04 -78.34 10.99
CA ILE A 981 6.48 -78.53 11.25
C ILE A 981 6.92 -77.88 12.58
N SER A 982 6.40 -76.71 12.91
CA SER A 982 6.76 -75.93 14.10
C SER A 982 6.56 -76.70 15.41
N SER A 983 5.58 -77.61 15.42
CA SER A 983 5.29 -78.54 16.51
C SER A 983 6.47 -79.47 16.86
N TYR A 984 7.46 -79.58 15.98
CA TYR A 984 8.68 -80.38 16.13
C TYR A 984 9.97 -79.54 15.98
N SER A 985 9.88 -78.21 16.06
CA SER A 985 10.99 -77.29 15.80
C SER A 985 12.20 -77.47 16.73
N ASN A 986 11.97 -77.74 18.02
CA ASN A 986 13.03 -77.99 19.00
C ASN A 986 13.75 -79.32 18.74
N GLU A 987 13.00 -80.34 18.35
CA GLU A 987 13.49 -81.66 17.95
C GLU A 987 14.34 -81.55 16.67
N LEU A 988 13.87 -80.79 15.67
CA LEU A 988 14.62 -80.45 14.44
C LEU A 988 15.95 -79.77 14.77
N ALA A 989 15.94 -78.73 15.62
CA ALA A 989 17.12 -77.91 15.93
C ALA A 989 18.21 -78.67 16.74
N ASN A 990 17.76 -79.61 17.58
CA ASN A 990 18.63 -80.44 18.41
C ASN A 990 19.09 -81.73 17.71
N ASN A 991 18.80 -81.90 16.42
CA ASN A 991 19.07 -83.12 15.65
C ASN A 991 18.51 -84.41 16.30
N THR A 992 17.39 -84.30 17.01
CA THR A 992 16.76 -85.44 17.69
C THR A 992 15.50 -85.80 16.92
N TYR A 993 15.55 -86.86 16.12
CA TYR A 993 14.45 -87.19 15.23
C TYR A 993 13.72 -88.47 15.66
N SER A 994 12.43 -88.53 15.35
CA SER A 994 11.62 -89.76 15.48
C SER A 994 11.01 -90.13 14.12
N LYS A 995 10.59 -91.38 13.96
CA LYS A 995 9.90 -91.84 12.75
C LYS A 995 8.66 -91.02 12.44
N GLU A 996 7.85 -90.75 13.45
CA GLU A 996 6.59 -90.00 13.30
C GLU A 996 6.88 -88.54 12.91
N MET A 997 7.87 -87.92 13.55
CA MET A 997 8.33 -86.58 13.21
C MET A 997 8.85 -86.49 11.76
N ILE A 998 9.70 -87.42 11.32
CA ILE A 998 10.21 -87.44 9.94
C ILE A 998 9.05 -87.58 8.95
N SER A 999 8.09 -88.48 9.20
CA SER A 999 6.94 -88.65 8.31
C SER A 999 6.07 -87.38 8.23
N VAL A 1000 5.75 -86.75 9.38
CA VAL A 1000 4.92 -85.53 9.42
C VAL A 1000 5.63 -84.34 8.77
N VAL A 1001 6.92 -84.13 9.06
CA VAL A 1001 7.69 -83.00 8.51
C VAL A 1001 7.82 -83.11 6.99
N LEU A 1002 8.12 -84.30 6.45
CA LEU A 1002 8.29 -84.49 5.01
C LEU A 1002 6.96 -84.41 4.25
N LYS A 1003 5.89 -85.03 4.76
CA LYS A 1003 4.54 -84.94 4.17
C LYS A 1003 4.01 -83.51 4.18
N SER A 1004 4.22 -82.78 5.27
CA SER A 1004 3.80 -81.38 5.37
C SER A 1004 4.62 -80.48 4.43
N SER A 1005 5.93 -80.70 4.34
CA SER A 1005 6.82 -79.94 3.44
C SER A 1005 6.49 -80.16 1.97
N HIS A 1006 5.97 -81.32 1.59
CA HIS A 1006 5.64 -81.65 0.20
C HIS A 1006 4.43 -80.87 -0.34
N ASN A 1007 3.51 -80.46 0.53
CA ASN A 1007 2.33 -79.68 0.13
C ASN A 1007 2.69 -78.26 -0.33
N SER A 1008 3.85 -77.73 0.06
CA SER A 1008 4.37 -76.45 -0.43
C SER A 1008 5.45 -76.69 -1.47
N VAL A 1009 5.34 -76.01 -2.62
CA VAL A 1009 6.34 -76.10 -3.68
C VAL A 1009 7.70 -75.60 -3.18
N ILE A 1010 7.73 -74.58 -2.32
CA ILE A 1010 8.97 -74.04 -1.74
C ILE A 1010 9.60 -75.02 -0.72
N LEU A 1011 8.82 -75.51 0.25
CA LEU A 1011 9.34 -76.43 1.28
C LEU A 1011 9.67 -77.82 0.73
N SER A 1012 9.01 -78.27 -0.34
CA SER A 1012 9.27 -79.58 -0.95
C SER A 1012 10.71 -79.73 -1.43
N ARG A 1013 11.35 -78.62 -1.80
CA ARG A 1013 12.78 -78.58 -2.20
C ARG A 1013 13.75 -78.71 -1.02
N MET A 1014 13.29 -78.52 0.21
CA MET A 1014 14.09 -78.72 1.43
C MET A 1014 14.06 -80.17 1.93
N ILE A 1015 13.12 -81.00 1.44
CA ILE A 1015 12.94 -82.41 1.83
C ILE A 1015 14.27 -83.20 1.77
N PRO A 1016 15.07 -83.15 0.69
CA PRO A 1016 16.32 -83.91 0.61
C PRO A 1016 17.31 -83.55 1.72
N VAL A 1017 17.39 -82.25 2.05
CA VAL A 1017 18.30 -81.72 3.08
C VAL A 1017 17.84 -82.12 4.48
N ILE A 1018 16.54 -82.04 4.75
CA ILE A 1018 15.94 -82.45 6.03
C ILE A 1018 16.22 -83.93 6.29
N ILE A 1019 16.00 -84.80 5.29
CA ILE A 1019 16.28 -86.24 5.41
C ILE A 1019 17.77 -86.50 5.60
N LYS A 1020 18.64 -85.83 4.82
CA LYS A 1020 20.09 -86.01 4.88
C LYS A 1020 20.64 -85.67 6.27
N ASN A 1021 20.16 -84.60 6.89
CA ASN A 1021 20.61 -84.20 8.23
C ASN A 1021 20.05 -85.11 9.32
N ALA A 1022 18.80 -85.57 9.19
CA ALA A 1022 18.28 -86.63 10.05
C ALA A 1022 19.20 -87.85 10.02
N MET A 1023 19.55 -88.35 8.83
CA MET A 1023 20.41 -89.52 8.66
C MET A 1023 21.85 -89.31 9.17
N LYS A 1024 22.42 -88.10 9.05
CA LYS A 1024 23.74 -87.77 9.62
C LYS A 1024 23.76 -87.72 11.14
N GLY A 1025 22.63 -87.48 11.79
CA GLY A 1025 22.51 -87.46 13.25
C GLY A 1025 22.65 -88.84 13.90
N ILE A 1026 22.61 -89.91 13.11
CA ILE A 1026 22.72 -91.29 13.59
C ILE A 1026 24.19 -91.62 13.90
N SER A 1027 24.46 -92.10 15.12
CA SER A 1027 25.82 -92.44 15.55
C SER A 1027 26.44 -93.57 14.72
N SER A 1028 27.77 -93.56 14.53
CA SER A 1028 28.49 -94.66 13.87
C SER A 1028 28.41 -95.97 14.66
N GLU A 1029 28.15 -95.92 15.97
CA GLU A 1029 27.92 -97.10 16.80
C GLU A 1029 26.58 -97.78 16.47
N SER A 1030 25.56 -97.01 16.07
CA SER A 1030 24.22 -97.51 15.72
C SER A 1030 24.15 -98.11 14.31
N THR A 1031 24.99 -97.64 13.37
CA THR A 1031 24.99 -98.10 11.97
C THR A 1031 26.08 -99.14 11.68
N GLY A 1032 27.17 -99.16 12.45
CA GLY A 1032 28.31 -100.06 12.28
C GLY A 1032 29.34 -99.57 11.25
N GLU A 1033 30.61 -99.96 11.40
CA GLU A 1033 31.75 -99.47 10.60
C GLU A 1033 31.65 -99.68 9.06
N TYR A 1034 30.69 -100.49 8.61
CA TYR A 1034 30.59 -100.92 7.21
C TYR A 1034 29.48 -100.24 6.41
N ILE A 1035 28.58 -99.48 7.06
CA ILE A 1035 27.46 -98.79 6.41
C ILE A 1035 27.81 -97.32 6.19
N ASN A 1036 27.66 -96.86 4.95
CA ASN A 1036 27.79 -95.46 4.59
C ASN A 1036 26.43 -94.88 4.13
N LEU A 1037 25.79 -94.11 5.01
CA LEU A 1037 24.52 -93.45 4.75
C LEU A 1037 24.60 -92.32 3.72
N ASP A 1038 25.80 -91.79 3.42
CA ASP A 1038 26.01 -90.73 2.41
C ASP A 1038 25.75 -91.22 0.97
N LEU A 1039 25.50 -92.52 0.78
CA LEU A 1039 25.22 -93.14 -0.53
C LEU A 1039 23.73 -93.12 -0.93
N LEU A 1040 22.84 -92.60 -0.08
CA LEU A 1040 21.42 -92.42 -0.39
C LEU A 1040 21.21 -91.16 -1.26
N ASN A 1041 20.46 -91.31 -2.35
CA ASN A 1041 20.11 -90.20 -3.25
C ASN A 1041 18.80 -89.55 -2.84
N PHE A 1042 18.87 -88.61 -1.88
CA PHE A 1042 17.68 -87.93 -1.37
C PHE A 1042 17.03 -86.97 -2.37
N ASP A 1043 17.73 -86.56 -3.44
CA ASP A 1043 17.19 -85.68 -4.47
C ASP A 1043 16.02 -86.34 -5.24
N ALA A 1044 15.92 -87.67 -5.21
CA ALA A 1044 14.83 -88.41 -5.84
C ALA A 1044 13.44 -88.11 -5.24
N PHE A 1045 13.36 -87.49 -4.06
CA PHE A 1045 12.09 -87.08 -3.45
C PHE A 1045 11.44 -85.87 -4.14
N ILE A 1046 12.21 -85.02 -4.82
CA ILE A 1046 11.73 -83.75 -5.40
C ILE A 1046 10.67 -83.99 -6.48
N ASP A 1047 10.82 -85.06 -7.26
CA ASP A 1047 9.99 -85.33 -8.45
C ASP A 1047 8.86 -86.37 -8.21
N LEU A 1048 8.67 -86.84 -6.97
CA LEU A 1048 7.64 -87.84 -6.68
C LEU A 1048 6.25 -87.20 -6.60
N PRO A 1049 5.22 -87.77 -7.26
CA PRO A 1049 3.87 -87.26 -7.17
C PRO A 1049 3.25 -87.56 -5.81
N SER A 1050 2.43 -86.65 -5.30
CA SER A 1050 1.59 -86.88 -4.12
C SER A 1050 0.54 -87.96 -4.40
N LYS A 1051 0.16 -88.70 -3.37
CA LYS A 1051 -0.82 -89.76 -3.47
C LYS A 1051 -2.24 -89.18 -3.61
N PRO A 1052 -3.01 -89.58 -4.63
CA PRO A 1052 -4.39 -89.12 -4.77
C PRO A 1052 -5.21 -89.47 -3.53
N THR A 1053 -6.06 -88.55 -3.08
CA THR A 1053 -7.00 -88.77 -1.97
C THR A 1053 -8.10 -89.78 -2.31
N ASP A 1054 -8.40 -89.97 -3.60
CA ASP A 1054 -9.30 -91.02 -4.09
C ASP A 1054 -8.52 -92.31 -4.34
N ALA A 1055 -8.81 -93.35 -3.56
CA ALA A 1055 -8.17 -94.66 -3.66
C ALA A 1055 -8.31 -95.30 -5.06
N ALA A 1056 -9.29 -94.90 -5.87
CA ALA A 1056 -9.47 -95.38 -7.24
C ALA A 1056 -8.46 -94.81 -8.25
N LEU A 1057 -7.80 -93.69 -7.92
CA LEU A 1057 -6.82 -93.01 -8.77
C LEU A 1057 -5.37 -93.42 -8.46
N VAL A 1058 -5.15 -94.26 -7.45
CA VAL A 1058 -3.84 -94.74 -7.04
C VAL A 1058 -3.35 -95.82 -8.02
N ASP A 1059 -2.45 -95.45 -8.93
CA ASP A 1059 -1.73 -96.40 -9.80
C ASP A 1059 -0.67 -97.20 -9.00
N PRO A 1060 -0.77 -98.54 -8.90
CA PRO A 1060 0.19 -99.37 -8.18
C PRO A 1060 1.61 -99.39 -8.78
N SER A 1061 1.79 -98.92 -10.01
CA SER A 1061 3.08 -98.86 -10.72
C SER A 1061 3.87 -97.56 -10.48
N VAL A 1062 3.21 -96.55 -9.90
CA VAL A 1062 3.83 -95.27 -9.55
C VAL A 1062 4.21 -95.30 -8.07
N THR A 1063 5.44 -94.92 -7.76
CA THR A 1063 5.85 -94.70 -6.38
C THR A 1063 5.40 -93.29 -5.98
N TYR A 1064 4.49 -93.19 -5.01
CA TYR A 1064 4.04 -91.91 -4.49
C TYR A 1064 4.97 -91.41 -3.40
N PHE A 1065 5.01 -90.09 -3.25
CA PHE A 1065 5.83 -89.40 -2.28
C PHE A 1065 5.59 -89.92 -0.85
N GLU A 1066 4.33 -90.07 -0.43
CA GLU A 1066 3.95 -90.51 0.91
C GLU A 1066 4.39 -91.95 1.20
N ASP A 1067 4.30 -92.82 0.21
CA ASP A 1067 4.73 -94.22 0.33
C ASP A 1067 6.26 -94.32 0.44
N GLU A 1068 6.99 -93.45 -0.27
CA GLU A 1068 8.46 -93.35 -0.18
C GLU A 1068 8.93 -92.71 1.15
N VAL A 1069 8.17 -91.74 1.68
CA VAL A 1069 8.42 -91.12 2.99
C VAL A 1069 8.28 -92.14 4.12
N ASP A 1070 7.25 -92.99 4.08
CA ASP A 1070 7.05 -93.98 5.15
C ASP A 1070 8.16 -95.05 5.16
N ARG A 1071 8.72 -95.37 3.98
CA ARG A 1071 9.90 -96.23 3.85
C ARG A 1071 11.15 -95.57 4.41
N ILE A 1072 11.41 -94.29 4.11
CA ILE A 1072 12.62 -93.60 4.61
C ILE A 1072 12.57 -93.35 6.11
N ALA A 1073 11.38 -93.03 6.65
CA ALA A 1073 11.17 -92.89 8.07
C ALA A 1073 11.36 -94.23 8.81
N SER A 1074 10.97 -95.35 8.18
CA SER A 1074 11.23 -96.68 8.72
C SER A 1074 12.73 -97.05 8.65
N LEU A 1075 13.42 -96.74 7.55
CA LEU A 1075 14.87 -96.93 7.43
C LEU A 1075 15.65 -96.14 8.49
N TYR A 1076 15.23 -94.90 8.75
CA TYR A 1076 15.78 -94.07 9.81
C TYR A 1076 15.63 -94.77 11.18
N GLU A 1077 14.43 -95.23 11.51
CA GLU A 1077 14.15 -95.93 12.77
C GLU A 1077 15.05 -97.16 12.97
N TYR A 1078 15.28 -97.93 11.90
CA TYR A 1078 16.16 -99.10 11.93
C TYR A 1078 17.64 -98.74 12.17
N CYS A 1079 18.09 -97.61 11.62
CA CYS A 1079 19.46 -97.14 11.79
C CYS A 1079 19.68 -96.53 13.18
N ASP A 1080 18.75 -95.69 13.64
CA ASP A 1080 18.82 -94.97 14.91
C ASP A 1080 18.86 -95.92 16.13
N LYS A 1081 17.94 -96.90 16.15
CA LYS A 1081 17.86 -97.90 17.23
C LYS A 1081 18.98 -98.94 17.22
N GLY A 1082 19.89 -98.90 16.26
CA GLY A 1082 20.97 -99.89 16.15
C GLY A 1082 20.57 -101.24 15.54
N VAL A 1083 19.35 -101.35 15.01
CA VAL A 1083 18.80 -102.59 14.44
C VAL A 1083 19.61 -103.03 13.22
N LEU A 1084 20.00 -102.09 12.36
CA LEU A 1084 20.78 -102.38 11.17
C LEU A 1084 22.17 -102.95 11.52
N ASN A 1085 22.82 -102.41 12.55
CA ASN A 1085 24.10 -102.93 13.05
C ASN A 1085 23.94 -104.30 13.77
N ASP A 1086 22.91 -104.48 14.61
CA ASP A 1086 22.59 -105.79 15.24
C ASP A 1086 22.40 -106.89 14.20
N LEU A 1087 21.74 -106.57 13.08
CA LEU A 1087 21.52 -107.50 11.97
C LEU A 1087 22.81 -107.86 11.24
N ILE A 1088 23.70 -106.89 10.95
CA ILE A 1088 24.97 -107.13 10.25
C ILE A 1088 25.97 -107.90 11.13
N ASP A 1089 26.08 -107.52 12.41
CA ASP A 1089 27.00 -108.18 13.34
C ASP A 1089 26.60 -109.62 13.67
N ASN A 1090 25.30 -109.91 13.62
CA ASN A 1090 24.74 -111.23 13.91
C ASN A 1090 24.17 -111.92 12.66
N VAL A 1091 24.67 -111.62 11.46
CA VAL A 1091 24.20 -112.18 10.18
C VAL A 1091 24.26 -113.72 10.13
N GLN A 1092 25.10 -114.36 10.96
CA GLN A 1092 25.15 -115.83 11.08
C GLN A 1092 24.03 -116.42 11.95
N ASN A 1093 23.28 -115.61 12.72
CA ASN A 1093 22.28 -116.03 13.72
C ASN A 1093 20.89 -115.39 13.51
N LEU A 1094 20.43 -115.30 12.26
CA LEU A 1094 19.20 -114.60 11.88
C LEU A 1094 17.88 -115.22 12.40
N LYS A 1095 17.88 -116.46 12.90
CA LYS A 1095 16.68 -117.11 13.45
C LYS A 1095 16.30 -116.63 14.87
N LEU A 1096 17.24 -116.00 15.58
CA LEU A 1096 16.98 -115.45 16.92
C LEU A 1096 16.24 -114.12 16.83
N ASN A 1097 15.51 -113.78 17.89
CA ASN A 1097 14.93 -112.45 18.02
C ASN A 1097 16.02 -111.39 18.18
N SER A 1098 15.75 -110.16 17.75
CA SER A 1098 16.69 -109.06 17.98
C SER A 1098 16.80 -108.77 19.49
N ALA A 1099 17.96 -108.29 19.93
CA ALA A 1099 18.15 -107.82 21.29
C ALA A 1099 17.85 -106.31 21.45
N ILE A 1100 17.51 -105.63 20.34
CA ILE A 1100 17.25 -104.19 20.31
C ILE A 1100 15.83 -103.88 20.82
N GLU A 1101 15.73 -102.91 21.71
CA GLU A 1101 14.48 -102.46 22.32
C GLU A 1101 13.44 -102.05 21.24
N GLY A 1102 12.20 -102.54 21.39
CA GLY A 1102 11.14 -102.38 20.38
C GLY A 1102 11.12 -103.44 19.27
N TYR A 1103 12.15 -104.30 19.17
CA TYR A 1103 12.23 -105.39 18.18
C TYR A 1103 12.49 -106.78 18.81
N THR A 1104 12.41 -106.90 20.13
CA THR A 1104 12.74 -108.11 20.90
C THR A 1104 11.81 -109.30 20.68
N ASP A 1105 10.60 -109.06 20.18
CA ASP A 1105 9.61 -110.11 19.87
C ASP A 1105 9.63 -110.54 18.40
N ARG A 1106 10.52 -109.94 17.59
CA ARG A 1106 10.62 -110.19 16.14
C ARG A 1106 11.93 -110.92 15.82
N ALA A 1107 11.85 -111.97 15.00
CA ALA A 1107 13.03 -112.66 14.51
C ALA A 1107 13.87 -111.75 13.61
N ARG A 1108 15.21 -111.72 13.80
CA ARG A 1108 16.15 -110.93 12.99
C ARG A 1108 15.98 -111.16 11.48
N LYS A 1109 15.64 -112.39 11.07
CA LYS A 1109 15.34 -112.75 9.68
C LYS A 1109 14.14 -111.98 9.10
N ASP A 1110 13.08 -111.78 9.88
CA ASP A 1110 11.87 -111.15 9.39
C ASP A 1110 12.04 -109.63 9.33
N ILE A 1111 12.79 -109.05 10.28
CA ILE A 1111 13.22 -107.64 10.25
C ILE A 1111 14.15 -107.40 9.04
N LEU A 1112 15.15 -108.26 8.83
CA LEU A 1112 16.05 -108.14 7.67
C LEU A 1112 15.30 -108.25 6.35
N LYS A 1113 14.28 -109.12 6.24
CA LYS A 1113 13.44 -109.22 5.04
C LYS A 1113 12.67 -107.93 4.75
N GLU A 1114 12.12 -107.30 5.79
CA GLU A 1114 11.39 -106.03 5.68
C GLU A 1114 12.34 -104.91 5.23
N ILE A 1115 13.48 -104.75 5.90
CA ILE A 1115 14.53 -103.77 5.53
C ILE A 1115 14.99 -104.00 4.09
N MET A 1116 15.23 -105.25 3.69
CA MET A 1116 15.66 -105.55 2.33
C MET A 1116 14.57 -105.33 1.29
N HIS A 1117 13.29 -105.53 1.64
CA HIS A 1117 12.18 -105.21 0.75
C HIS A 1117 12.07 -103.70 0.54
N ASP A 1118 12.12 -102.93 1.62
CA ASP A 1118 12.06 -101.47 1.59
C ASP A 1118 13.27 -100.89 0.83
N VAL A 1119 14.50 -101.25 1.20
CA VAL A 1119 15.72 -100.77 0.52
C VAL A 1119 15.78 -101.13 -0.97
N ASN A 1120 15.21 -102.27 -1.39
CA ASN A 1120 15.16 -102.66 -2.80
C ASN A 1120 14.05 -101.96 -3.59
N THR A 1121 13.01 -101.45 -2.94
CA THR A 1121 11.88 -100.75 -3.58
C THR A 1121 11.98 -99.24 -3.46
N MET A 1122 12.85 -98.74 -2.57
CA MET A 1122 13.15 -97.33 -2.40
C MET A 1122 13.91 -96.74 -3.60
N THR A 1123 13.31 -95.71 -4.17
CA THR A 1123 13.81 -94.88 -5.26
C THR A 1123 15.09 -94.14 -4.87
N VAL A 1124 15.23 -93.72 -3.61
CA VAL A 1124 16.46 -93.07 -3.09
C VAL A 1124 17.68 -94.00 -3.03
N CYS A 1125 17.46 -95.31 -3.01
CA CYS A 1125 18.54 -96.31 -2.95
C CYS A 1125 19.13 -96.62 -4.33
N THR A 1126 18.63 -96.02 -5.41
CA THR A 1126 19.10 -96.18 -6.79
C THR A 1126 19.94 -94.99 -7.23
N LYS A 1127 21.23 -95.18 -7.59
CA LYS A 1127 22.08 -94.12 -8.13
C LYS A 1127 22.11 -94.21 -9.66
N ILE A 1128 21.72 -93.14 -10.36
CA ILE A 1128 22.04 -92.95 -11.78
C ILE A 1128 22.48 -91.49 -11.96
N ALA A 1129 23.79 -91.29 -12.22
CA ALA A 1129 24.35 -90.27 -13.12
C ALA A 1129 25.88 -90.08 -12.94
N SER A 1130 26.68 -91.15 -12.99
CA SER A 1130 28.07 -91.18 -13.51
C SER A 1130 28.69 -92.53 -13.17
N GLY A 1131 29.26 -93.20 -14.17
CA GLY A 1131 29.44 -94.65 -14.20
C GLY A 1131 30.48 -95.29 -13.28
N TYR A 1132 30.76 -94.77 -12.08
CA TYR A 1132 31.76 -95.37 -11.16
C TYR A 1132 31.47 -95.26 -9.64
N ASP A 1133 30.30 -94.79 -9.18
CA ASP A 1133 29.99 -94.70 -7.73
C ASP A 1133 29.13 -95.87 -7.21
N ILE A 1134 29.42 -96.33 -5.98
CA ILE A 1134 28.73 -97.46 -5.30
C ILE A 1134 27.35 -97.01 -4.76
N SER A 1135 26.27 -97.76 -5.03
CA SER A 1135 24.94 -97.48 -4.46
C SER A 1135 24.82 -97.87 -2.98
N PHE A 1136 23.92 -97.24 -2.21
CA PHE A 1136 23.65 -97.64 -0.82
C PHE A 1136 23.28 -99.12 -0.70
N ARG A 1137 22.50 -99.64 -1.68
CA ARG A 1137 22.18 -101.07 -1.76
C ARG A 1137 23.46 -101.91 -1.82
N ALA A 1138 24.38 -101.58 -2.72
CA ALA A 1138 25.64 -102.29 -2.88
C ALA A 1138 26.53 -102.19 -1.62
N ASN A 1139 26.53 -101.05 -0.92
CA ASN A 1139 27.24 -100.89 0.35
C ASN A 1139 26.65 -101.76 1.47
N LEU A 1140 25.31 -101.76 1.65
CA LEU A 1140 24.63 -102.61 2.63
C LEU A 1140 24.85 -104.11 2.33
N TYR A 1141 24.74 -104.53 1.08
CA TYR A 1141 25.05 -105.91 0.67
C TYR A 1141 26.53 -106.27 0.89
N THR A 1142 27.46 -105.34 0.63
CA THR A 1142 28.90 -105.56 0.85
C THR A 1142 29.24 -105.66 2.34
N ALA A 1143 28.60 -104.86 3.20
CA ALA A 1143 28.74 -104.92 4.64
C ALA A 1143 28.29 -106.29 5.20
N ILE A 1144 27.12 -106.78 4.75
CA ILE A 1144 26.59 -108.12 5.05
C ILE A 1144 27.58 -109.22 4.59
N CYS A 1145 28.17 -109.07 3.39
CA CYS A 1145 29.09 -110.05 2.83
C CYS A 1145 30.51 -110.01 3.44
N LYS A 1146 31.04 -108.85 3.88
CA LYS A 1146 32.40 -108.73 4.43
C LYS A 1146 32.60 -109.49 5.75
N LYS A 1147 31.55 -109.62 6.56
CA LYS A 1147 31.55 -110.43 7.79
C LYS A 1147 31.23 -111.91 7.56
N ALA A 1148 30.82 -112.29 6.34
CA ALA A 1148 30.73 -113.68 5.93
C ALA A 1148 32.09 -114.12 5.37
N GLU A 1149 32.90 -114.83 6.16
CA GLU A 1149 34.22 -115.32 5.72
C GLU A 1149 34.12 -116.06 4.38
N THR A 1150 34.79 -115.56 3.35
CA THR A 1150 34.77 -116.14 1.99
C THR A 1150 36.17 -116.50 1.52
N THR A 1151 36.38 -117.77 1.18
CA THR A 1151 37.62 -118.28 0.56
C THR A 1151 37.51 -118.29 -0.96
N ILE A 1152 38.45 -117.64 -1.64
CA ILE A 1152 38.58 -117.66 -3.10
C ILE A 1152 39.68 -118.66 -3.49
N THR A 1153 39.34 -119.63 -4.33
CA THR A 1153 40.32 -120.56 -4.93
C THR A 1153 40.37 -120.34 -6.44
N VAL A 1154 41.56 -120.13 -6.99
CA VAL A 1154 41.75 -119.94 -8.44
C VAL A 1154 42.42 -121.18 -9.02
N SER A 1155 41.77 -121.84 -9.98
CA SER A 1155 42.38 -122.90 -10.80
C SER A 1155 42.15 -122.63 -12.28
N GLY A 1156 43.21 -122.28 -13.01
CA GLY A 1156 43.14 -121.94 -14.44
C GLY A 1156 42.36 -120.64 -14.70
N THR A 1157 41.64 -120.58 -15.83
CA THR A 1157 40.86 -119.39 -16.26
C THR A 1157 39.51 -119.23 -15.56
N ASN A 1158 39.17 -120.10 -14.60
CA ASN A 1158 37.92 -120.03 -13.86
C ASN A 1158 38.16 -119.61 -12.41
N LEU A 1159 37.40 -118.61 -11.98
CA LEU A 1159 37.39 -118.09 -10.62
C LEU A 1159 36.14 -118.67 -9.93
N THR A 1160 36.32 -119.56 -8.95
CA THR A 1160 35.21 -120.16 -8.21
C THR A 1160 35.20 -119.59 -6.80
N LEU A 1161 34.17 -118.80 -6.51
CA LEU A 1161 33.84 -118.33 -5.16
C LEU A 1161 32.94 -119.38 -4.49
N SER A 1162 33.46 -120.05 -3.47
CA SER A 1162 32.65 -120.85 -2.55
C SER A 1162 32.37 -120.02 -1.31
N ILE A 1163 31.15 -119.52 -1.20
CA ILE A 1163 30.59 -118.94 0.02
C ILE A 1163 29.90 -120.09 0.76
N SER A 1164 30.55 -120.64 1.79
CA SER A 1164 29.89 -121.58 2.70
C SER A 1164 29.04 -120.78 3.70
N GLU A 1165 27.74 -121.04 3.69
CA GLU A 1165 26.72 -120.55 4.63
C GLU A 1165 26.30 -119.07 4.51
N LEU A 1166 25.68 -118.74 3.38
CA LEU A 1166 24.62 -117.71 3.34
C LEU A 1166 23.44 -118.19 2.48
N CYS A 1167 22.88 -119.34 2.87
CA CYS A 1167 21.54 -119.75 2.46
C CYS A 1167 20.49 -118.95 3.25
N PHE A 1168 20.31 -117.66 2.90
CA PHE A 1168 19.19 -116.88 3.45
C PHE A 1168 18.51 -115.98 2.43
N PHE A 1169 18.36 -116.42 1.19
CA PHE A 1169 17.28 -115.95 0.33
C PHE A 1169 16.79 -117.12 -0.54
N ASP A 1170 15.47 -117.30 -0.57
CA ASP A 1170 14.82 -118.22 -1.50
C ASP A 1170 15.31 -117.91 -2.92
N TYR A 1171 15.85 -118.93 -3.59
CA TYR A 1171 16.51 -118.81 -4.90
C TYR A 1171 15.53 -118.39 -6.01
N ASP A 1172 14.23 -118.44 -5.75
CA ASP A 1172 13.17 -118.18 -6.73
C ASP A 1172 12.80 -116.69 -6.91
N ASN A 1173 13.27 -115.78 -6.05
CA ASN A 1173 12.97 -114.34 -6.19
C ASN A 1173 14.18 -113.42 -6.39
N ILE A 1174 15.44 -113.90 -6.35
CA ILE A 1174 16.61 -113.02 -6.57
C ILE A 1174 16.89 -112.74 -8.05
N THR A 1175 16.45 -113.61 -8.96
CA THR A 1175 16.62 -113.39 -10.41
C THR A 1175 15.83 -112.19 -10.94
N SER A 1176 14.86 -111.66 -10.21
CA SER A 1176 14.11 -110.45 -10.59
C SER A 1176 14.69 -109.14 -10.03
N TYR A 1177 15.58 -109.17 -9.04
CA TYR A 1177 16.09 -107.97 -8.35
C TYR A 1177 17.47 -107.46 -8.82
N PHE A 1178 18.18 -108.20 -9.69
CA PHE A 1178 19.46 -107.76 -10.26
C PHE A 1178 19.39 -107.63 -11.78
N THR A 1179 18.99 -106.46 -12.27
CA THR A 1179 18.94 -106.13 -13.69
C THR A 1179 19.91 -105.01 -14.06
N ALA A 1180 21.21 -105.22 -13.85
CA ALA A 1180 22.26 -104.54 -14.61
C ALA A 1180 23.58 -105.32 -14.54
N SER A 1181 24.10 -105.73 -15.69
CA SER A 1181 25.35 -106.51 -15.80
C SER A 1181 26.64 -105.75 -15.41
N GLN A 1182 26.52 -104.47 -15.03
CA GLN A 1182 27.64 -103.56 -14.77
C GLN A 1182 28.03 -103.51 -13.28
N GLU A 1183 27.08 -103.43 -12.34
CA GLU A 1183 27.35 -103.36 -10.88
C GLU A 1183 28.09 -104.60 -10.33
N ARG A 1184 27.89 -105.78 -10.95
CA ARG A 1184 28.64 -107.01 -10.62
C ARG A 1184 30.13 -106.93 -10.95
N ARG A 1185 30.52 -106.14 -11.96
CA ARG A 1185 31.93 -105.98 -12.35
C ARG A 1185 32.65 -104.96 -11.48
N ASP A 1186 31.97 -103.87 -11.11
CA ASP A 1186 32.57 -102.78 -10.35
C ASP A 1186 32.83 -103.17 -8.88
N SER A 1187 31.93 -103.97 -8.28
CA SER A 1187 32.13 -104.54 -6.93
C SER A 1187 33.31 -105.53 -6.85
N ALA A 1188 33.58 -106.26 -7.94
CA ALA A 1188 34.73 -107.18 -8.02
C ALA A 1188 36.06 -106.43 -8.28
N MET A 1189 36.01 -105.26 -8.93
CA MET A 1189 37.17 -104.43 -9.26
C MET A 1189 37.63 -103.57 -8.06
N LEU A 1190 36.72 -103.18 -7.16
CA LEU A 1190 37.03 -102.48 -5.92
C LEU A 1190 37.78 -103.37 -4.89
N LEU A 1191 37.53 -104.69 -4.92
CA LEU A 1191 38.24 -105.68 -4.09
C LEU A 1191 39.69 -105.93 -4.54
N MET A 1192 40.05 -105.64 -5.80
CA MET A 1192 41.40 -105.83 -6.34
C MET A 1192 42.30 -104.58 -6.27
N SER A 1193 41.74 -103.39 -6.08
CA SER A 1193 42.46 -102.12 -6.18
C SER A 1193 43.04 -101.58 -4.85
N GLN A 1194 42.78 -102.21 -3.71
CA GLN A 1194 43.24 -101.77 -2.37
C GLN A 1194 44.59 -102.36 -1.89
N ARG A 1195 45.48 -102.87 -2.77
CA ARG A 1195 46.75 -103.50 -2.33
C ARG A 1195 48.04 -102.99 -2.98
N ILE A 1196 48.02 -101.91 -3.76
CA ILE A 1196 49.23 -101.28 -4.31
C ILE A 1196 49.15 -99.78 -4.06
N TYR A 1197 49.52 -99.35 -2.84
CA TYR A 1197 50.18 -98.07 -2.50
C TYR A 1197 50.28 -98.02 -0.96
N TYR A 1198 51.17 -98.86 -0.41
CA TYR A 1198 51.55 -98.83 1.00
C TYR A 1198 53.06 -99.05 1.09
N MET A 1199 53.80 -98.05 0.62
CA MET A 1199 55.19 -97.73 0.97
C MET A 1199 55.44 -96.28 0.59
N ASP A 1200 55.04 -95.33 1.44
CA ASP A 1200 56.06 -94.58 2.16
C ASP A 1200 55.45 -93.93 3.41
N SER A 1201 56.17 -94.07 4.51
CA SER A 1201 55.79 -93.67 5.84
C SER A 1201 56.83 -92.70 6.37
N GLN A 1202 56.34 -91.62 6.97
CA GLN A 1202 56.97 -90.85 8.06
C GLN A 1202 57.87 -89.65 7.69
N SER A 1203 57.32 -88.44 7.89
CA SER A 1203 57.85 -87.51 8.92
C SER A 1203 56.84 -86.40 9.28
N ASN A 1204 56.19 -86.58 10.43
CA ASN A 1204 55.84 -85.65 11.51
C ASN A 1204 55.65 -84.12 11.30
N SER A 1205 54.47 -83.69 11.77
CA SER A 1205 54.19 -82.78 12.92
C SER A 1205 54.04 -81.27 12.73
N ASN A 1206 52.90 -80.82 13.29
CA ASN A 1206 52.60 -79.57 14.01
C ASN A 1206 52.04 -78.35 13.25
N ASP A 1207 50.70 -78.24 13.35
CA ASP A 1207 49.98 -77.18 14.07
C ASP A 1207 50.09 -75.70 13.63
N LEU A 1208 48.91 -75.22 13.21
CA LEU A 1208 48.13 -74.09 13.77
C LEU A 1208 48.47 -72.65 13.42
N PHE A 1209 47.38 -71.96 13.03
CA PHE A 1209 47.13 -70.50 13.03
C PHE A 1209 47.92 -69.69 11.99
N SER A 1210 47.40 -68.62 11.39
CA SER A 1210 46.11 -67.94 11.41
C SER A 1210 46.23 -66.74 10.45
N ASN A 1211 45.09 -66.36 9.88
CA ASN A 1211 44.61 -64.98 9.79
C ASN A 1211 45.19 -63.92 8.83
N ASP A 1212 44.19 -63.25 8.26
CA ASP A 1212 44.00 -61.82 8.02
C ASP A 1212 44.42 -61.24 6.66
N GLU A 1213 43.36 -60.96 5.88
CA GLU A 1213 42.85 -59.63 5.56
C GLU A 1213 43.86 -58.47 5.49
N ASP A 1214 43.86 -57.75 4.37
CA ASP A 1214 43.28 -56.40 4.29
C ASP A 1214 43.85 -55.58 3.13
N THR A 1215 42.96 -54.79 2.50
CA THR A 1215 43.33 -53.67 1.64
C THR A 1215 42.59 -52.40 2.03
N VAL A 1216 43.38 -51.42 2.48
CA VAL A 1216 43.35 -49.97 2.14
C VAL A 1216 42.40 -49.02 2.91
N ILE A 1217 42.96 -48.44 3.98
CA ILE A 1217 43.29 -47.01 4.26
C ILE A 1217 42.17 -45.93 4.33
N ASP A 1218 42.05 -45.41 5.56
CA ASP A 1218 41.49 -44.13 6.03
C ASP A 1218 42.22 -42.87 5.52
N PHE A 1219 41.51 -41.74 5.44
CA PHE A 1219 42.09 -40.40 5.48
C PHE A 1219 41.28 -39.46 6.40
N LEU A 1220 41.93 -38.88 7.41
CA LEU A 1220 41.38 -37.80 8.25
C LEU A 1220 42.45 -36.76 8.63
N ALA A 1221 42.04 -35.50 8.51
CA ALA A 1221 42.31 -34.33 9.38
C ALA A 1221 43.47 -33.34 9.11
N ASN A 1222 43.04 -32.09 8.80
CA ASN A 1222 43.33 -30.80 9.50
C ASN A 1222 44.75 -30.17 9.41
N GLN A 1223 44.99 -28.85 9.41
CA GLN A 1223 44.19 -27.59 9.42
C GLN A 1223 45.15 -26.36 9.25
N GLN A 1224 44.54 -25.19 8.99
CA GLN A 1224 44.87 -23.81 9.45
C GLN A 1224 45.93 -22.89 8.77
N ASP A 1225 45.48 -21.69 8.33
CA ASP A 1225 45.76 -20.33 8.90
C ASP A 1225 45.58 -19.22 7.82
N TYR A 1226 44.58 -18.31 7.88
CA TYR A 1226 44.39 -17.06 8.66
C TYR A 1226 45.06 -15.78 8.07
N ILE A 1227 44.44 -14.62 8.35
CA ILE A 1227 44.89 -13.19 8.24
C ILE A 1227 44.43 -12.48 6.92
N ASP A 1228 43.79 -11.32 6.89
CA ASP A 1228 43.23 -10.40 7.90
C ASP A 1228 42.50 -9.22 7.19
N ASN A 1229 41.39 -8.76 7.77
CA ASN A 1229 41.12 -7.39 8.27
C ASN A 1229 41.18 -6.14 7.34
N LYS A 1230 40.03 -5.43 7.23
CA LYS A 1230 39.70 -4.11 7.88
C LYS A 1230 38.55 -3.42 7.11
N ASN A 1231 37.38 -3.21 7.72
CA ASN A 1231 36.99 -2.06 8.55
C ASN A 1231 37.23 -0.69 7.88
N ILE A 1232 36.18 0.14 7.81
CA ILE A 1232 36.15 1.46 8.47
C ILE A 1232 34.69 1.92 8.64
N GLU A 1233 34.42 2.37 9.87
CA GLU A 1233 33.21 2.99 10.38
C GLU A 1233 33.02 4.45 9.93
N LYS A 1234 31.74 4.85 9.97
CA LYS A 1234 31.15 6.13 10.40
C LYS A 1234 31.65 7.45 9.81
N LEU A 1235 30.67 8.26 9.43
CA LEU A 1235 30.57 9.64 9.91
C LEU A 1235 29.10 10.06 10.05
N SER A 1236 28.88 10.81 11.11
CA SER A 1236 27.62 11.33 11.67
C SER A 1236 27.28 12.73 11.16
N SER A 1237 26.07 13.16 11.55
CA SER A 1237 25.52 14.53 11.68
C SER A 1237 25.03 15.26 10.42
N ILE A 1238 23.71 15.26 10.23
CA ILE A 1238 22.92 16.45 9.87
C ILE A 1238 21.64 16.39 10.73
N GLU A 1239 21.66 17.14 11.84
CA GLU A 1239 20.49 17.53 12.61
C GLU A 1239 19.82 18.69 11.88
N GLU A 1240 18.56 18.49 11.44
CA GLU A 1240 17.50 19.49 11.12
C GLU A 1240 16.45 18.97 10.12
N THR A 1241 16.28 17.65 9.97
CA THR A 1241 15.22 17.05 9.11
C THR A 1241 14.31 16.07 9.87
N ASN A 1242 14.23 16.20 11.19
CA ASN A 1242 13.67 15.20 12.11
C ASN A 1242 12.18 15.42 12.46
N LEU A 1243 11.32 15.73 11.49
CA LEU A 1243 9.87 15.73 11.73
C LEU A 1243 9.10 14.60 11.02
N PHE A 1244 9.74 13.83 10.12
CA PHE A 1244 9.06 12.74 9.40
C PHE A 1244 9.99 11.54 9.10
N ARG A 1245 10.47 10.88 10.16
CA ARG A 1245 11.29 9.65 10.04
C ARG A 1245 10.63 8.46 10.73
N GLY A 1246 9.84 7.74 9.94
CA GLY A 1246 9.29 6.42 10.20
C GLY A 1246 8.56 5.98 8.94
N ALA A 1247 8.99 4.89 8.32
CA ALA A 1247 8.15 3.71 8.20
C ALA A 1247 6.74 3.96 7.61
N GLY A 1248 5.83 4.55 8.40
CA GLY A 1248 4.49 4.97 7.97
C GLY A 1248 4.40 6.00 6.83
N ASN A 1249 5.52 6.52 6.34
CA ASN A 1249 5.59 7.54 5.30
C ASN A 1249 4.85 7.16 4.00
N THR A 1250 4.73 5.90 3.63
CA THR A 1250 4.17 5.52 2.32
C THR A 1250 2.67 5.77 2.18
N ILE A 1251 1.89 5.25 3.13
CA ILE A 1251 0.45 5.43 3.13
C ILE A 1251 0.21 6.88 3.50
N MET A 1252 0.95 7.42 4.49
CA MET A 1252 0.96 8.86 4.76
C MET A 1252 1.34 9.75 3.56
N ASN A 1253 2.07 9.27 2.54
CA ASN A 1253 2.37 10.02 1.31
C ASN A 1253 1.29 9.87 0.23
N LEU A 1254 0.56 8.75 0.18
CA LEU A 1254 -0.73 8.66 -0.52
C LEU A 1254 -1.78 9.56 0.16
N LEU A 1255 -1.69 9.70 1.48
CA LEU A 1255 -2.55 10.51 2.34
C LEU A 1255 -2.15 11.99 2.43
N ALA A 1256 -0.90 12.34 2.13
CA ALA A 1256 -0.43 13.71 1.96
C ALA A 1256 -0.51 14.18 0.51
N LEU A 1257 -0.82 13.25 -0.41
CA LEU A 1257 -1.16 13.49 -1.81
C LEU A 1257 -2.67 13.75 -1.95
N ALA A 1258 -3.46 12.90 -1.27
CA ALA A 1258 -4.76 13.24 -0.71
C ALA A 1258 -4.68 14.45 0.23
#